data_AF-A0A7C2WFP0-F1
#
_entry.id   AF-A0A7C2WFP0-F1
#
_cell.length_a   1.000
_cell.length_b   1.000
_cell.length_c   1.000
_cell.angle_alpha   90.00
_cell.angle_beta   90.00
_cell.angle_gamma   90.00
#
_symmetry.space_group_name_H-M   'P 1'
#
loop_
_entity.id
_entity.type
_entity.pdbx_description
1 polymer ?
#
loop_
_entity_poly.entity_id
_entity_poly.type
_entity_poly.pdbx_seq_one_letter_code
_entity_poly.pdbx_strand_id
1 'polypeptide(L)'
;MSAIIRRMTAAGVAVAALFGLAQESGAFFPIGAFNQFGQLRYVTWPFREFDTNNNGVIEAGEGLEILIEGGMRGFTPEEIVTVQEAFQVWQDVPTSYASFRMGGIIEDPILSGLEPDFLTVVALQVTDAAVTGETVLPDYPDVIVAEATYPVLGLTTTLYTIEDTFLEIAGEGYWIGAGTIIDADIIIDAASVRPGIVGIEPVADLHAVLVHEIGHLLGLGHTPLNNLRAVRTEPGSIAVAELIENEVFWLTGADGFGRFIGVTPTMFPIYFSVETDTGLRKSGTGDLAPDDISGISFLYPRGSQANFFTVRHEARTRTRTGSGLPSVPIPGAHVVAWADVDDDPNTPRVPLFSTMTGLYEYTINTQLEGWFNLHGIWKQFEVPAASGALFTPTYALSVNPLNGTGFDRQAPEGLLPEDFDSIQGQASFSTTQRDTYINAFASEVFHEVENLRDVSRKDAGTPLIWNFERNTLVSAETGRTIPAILPNRRPMFGDPNDVCPLNVVQYPSGTGTTPVTAMLGPKWLRDFRDDILLQSALGAAAVDLYYQVSPWMARYLLRHETAMRLFRHGVHGMYWTIMYRNTIAAGLAALLLVAGAVAAIRRRKARAAAALLLAAALFLSPQAGASIAYVTTPEMVAGADEIITGVITATQSRRALGGRIYTDVTLEIKDTVKGGLNKTSTVTFSVIGGRVGGLVMKTNEIPTFQTGEEVLLYMRRAAGNQLVIYGGVRGKFLIQRSATSDKAYVAGIGPETDLALDEDAKAMTDEASASEDAADSQAEDADNQEDGAVPLDEYLDYLRSIVHEQKRQER
;
A
#
# COMPACT_ATOMS: atom_id res chain seq x y z
N MET A 1 18.89 48.85 40.22
CA MET A 1 17.87 47.90 39.73
C MET A 1 17.50 48.20 38.26
N SER A 2 18.39 48.71 37.40
CA SER A 2 19.61 48.14 36.80
C SER A 2 19.38 46.94 35.88
N ALA A 3 19.43 47.23 34.57
CA ALA A 3 20.09 46.49 33.49
C ALA A 3 19.74 45.03 33.17
N ILE A 4 19.03 44.29 34.03
CA ILE A 4 18.67 42.88 33.80
C ILE A 4 17.36 42.74 33.01
N ILE A 5 16.41 43.67 33.19
CA ILE A 5 15.09 43.58 32.55
C ILE A 5 15.07 44.12 31.09
N ARG A 6 16.09 44.87 30.67
CA ARG A 6 16.27 45.33 29.28
C ARG A 6 17.16 44.44 28.42
N ARG A 7 17.79 43.41 29.01
CA ARG A 7 18.56 42.37 28.27
C ARG A 7 17.79 41.06 28.09
N MET A 8 16.63 40.87 28.74
CA MET A 8 15.77 39.70 28.51
C MET A 8 14.71 39.91 27.42
N THR A 9 14.47 41.15 27.00
CA THR A 9 13.56 41.49 25.89
C THR A 9 14.24 41.59 24.51
N ALA A 10 15.55 41.31 24.43
CA ALA A 10 16.31 41.20 23.18
C ALA A 10 16.85 39.77 22.92
N ALA A 11 16.59 38.81 23.82
CA ALA A 11 16.95 37.40 23.66
C ALA A 11 15.73 36.46 23.46
N GLY A 12 14.50 36.99 23.60
CA GLY A 12 13.26 36.23 23.37
C GLY A 12 12.62 36.43 21.99
N VAL A 13 13.23 37.23 21.13
CA VAL A 13 12.81 37.46 19.73
C VAL A 13 13.76 36.77 18.73
N ALA A 14 14.80 36.10 19.23
CA ALA A 14 15.77 35.32 18.43
C ALA A 14 15.67 33.81 18.65
N VAL A 15 14.55 33.32 19.19
CA VAL A 15 14.16 31.88 19.16
C VAL A 15 13.02 31.64 18.17
N ALA A 16 12.50 32.70 17.54
CA ALA A 16 11.55 32.64 16.43
C ALA A 16 12.22 32.42 15.04
N ALA A 17 13.48 31.99 15.00
CA ALA A 17 14.23 31.79 13.75
C ALA A 17 15.23 30.61 13.77
N LEU A 18 15.16 29.73 14.77
CA LEU A 18 16.00 28.53 14.88
C LEU A 18 15.12 27.31 15.22
N PHE A 19 14.15 27.09 14.34
CA PHE A 19 13.71 25.81 13.78
C PHE A 19 12.76 26.21 12.65
N GLY A 20 13.36 26.67 11.55
CA GLY A 20 12.75 26.42 10.26
C GLY A 20 12.71 24.91 10.02
N LEU A 21 12.03 24.52 8.94
CA LEU A 21 11.89 23.14 8.46
C LEU A 21 10.68 22.40 9.07
N ALA A 22 9.50 22.68 8.52
CA ALA A 22 8.73 21.58 7.97
C ALA A 22 8.90 21.70 6.46
N GLN A 23 9.94 21.08 5.92
CA GLN A 23 9.91 20.73 4.50
C GLN A 23 8.72 19.78 4.36
N GLU A 24 7.75 20.18 3.54
CA GLU A 24 6.61 19.34 3.19
C GLU A 24 7.16 18.08 2.51
N SER A 25 6.90 16.94 3.13
CA SER A 25 7.36 15.60 2.72
C SER A 25 6.40 15.03 1.67
N GLY A 26 6.94 14.57 0.54
CA GLY A 26 6.25 14.25 -0.72
C GLY A 26 6.44 12.86 -1.38
N ALA A 27 6.04 12.73 -2.66
CA ALA A 27 5.32 11.56 -3.19
C ALA A 27 5.74 10.85 -4.50
N PHE A 28 5.46 9.54 -4.42
CA PHE A 28 5.54 8.29 -5.21
C PHE A 28 5.02 7.24 -4.17
N PHE A 29 5.22 5.93 -4.24
CA PHE A 29 4.87 5.04 -3.11
C PHE A 29 6.09 4.68 -2.26
N PRO A 30 6.61 5.53 -1.35
CA PRO A 30 7.76 5.16 -0.51
C PRO A 30 7.37 4.09 0.50
N ILE A 31 8.36 3.34 0.97
CA ILE A 31 8.29 2.62 2.24
C ILE A 31 8.46 3.64 3.37
N GLY A 32 7.54 3.64 4.32
CA GLY A 32 7.57 4.58 5.44
C GLY A 32 6.71 4.15 6.61
N ALA A 33 6.74 4.94 7.67
CA ALA A 33 5.83 4.81 8.80
C ALA A 33 5.71 6.12 9.56
N PHE A 34 4.60 6.31 10.28
CA PHE A 34 4.53 7.32 11.32
C PHE A 34 5.15 6.79 12.62
N ASN A 35 6.08 7.56 13.19
CA ASN A 35 6.66 7.25 14.50
C ASN A 35 5.65 7.51 15.63
N GLN A 36 6.02 7.17 16.87
CA GLN A 36 5.18 7.37 18.07
C GLN A 36 4.69 8.83 18.31
N PHE A 37 5.27 9.82 17.62
CA PHE A 37 4.90 11.23 17.71
C PHE A 37 4.04 11.71 16.53
N GLY A 38 3.64 10.81 15.62
CA GLY A 38 2.88 11.16 14.42
C GLY A 38 3.71 11.88 13.37
N GLN A 39 5.03 11.70 13.36
CA GLN A 39 5.90 12.23 12.30
C GLN A 39 6.11 11.15 11.24
N LEU A 40 5.85 11.49 9.99
CA LEU A 40 6.17 10.63 8.85
C LEU A 40 7.68 10.45 8.74
N ARG A 41 8.11 9.20 8.63
CA ARG A 41 9.50 8.81 8.36
C ARG A 41 9.51 7.94 7.12
N TYR A 42 10.21 8.40 6.09
CA TYR A 42 10.59 7.55 4.98
C TYR A 42 11.71 6.62 5.42
N VAL A 43 11.70 5.41 4.90
CA VAL A 43 12.74 4.42 5.13
C VAL A 43 13.79 4.61 4.05
N THR A 44 14.94 5.17 4.42
CA THR A 44 16.04 5.48 3.49
C THR A 44 17.38 5.10 4.06
N TRP A 45 18.36 4.88 3.19
CA TRP A 45 19.77 4.83 3.59
C TRP A 45 20.25 6.20 4.06
N PRO A 46 21.05 6.27 5.15
CA PRO A 46 21.61 7.55 5.57
C PRO A 46 22.66 8.05 4.57
N PHE A 47 22.71 9.36 4.35
CA PHE A 47 23.63 10.00 3.39
C PHE A 47 25.10 9.55 3.52
N ARG A 48 25.55 9.31 4.76
CA ARG A 48 26.92 8.85 5.07
C ARG A 48 27.27 7.48 4.46
N GLU A 49 26.28 6.64 4.16
CA GLU A 49 26.54 5.35 3.52
C GLU A 49 26.92 5.53 2.04
N PHE A 50 26.51 6.65 1.43
CA PHE A 50 26.91 7.05 0.08
C PHE A 50 28.19 7.89 0.08
N ASP A 51 28.38 8.75 1.09
CA ASP A 51 29.56 9.61 1.27
C ASP A 51 30.59 8.92 2.18
N THR A 52 31.32 7.96 1.61
CA THR A 52 32.20 7.05 2.34
C THR A 52 33.36 7.74 3.06
N ASN A 53 33.81 8.89 2.55
CA ASN A 53 34.87 9.69 3.17
C ASN A 53 34.33 10.80 4.09
N ASN A 54 33.01 10.97 4.13
CA ASN A 54 32.27 11.91 4.97
C ASN A 54 32.68 13.38 4.74
N ASN A 55 32.91 13.76 3.47
CA ASN A 55 33.29 15.13 3.07
C ASN A 55 32.08 16.01 2.72
N GLY A 56 30.87 15.45 2.70
CA GLY A 56 29.61 16.11 2.35
C GLY A 56 29.24 16.06 0.87
N VAL A 57 29.97 15.34 0.03
CA VAL A 57 29.77 15.22 -1.42
C VAL A 57 30.02 13.78 -1.84
N ILE A 58 29.07 13.20 -2.58
CA ILE A 58 29.23 11.85 -3.14
C ILE A 58 30.05 11.94 -4.43
N GLU A 59 31.29 11.46 -4.39
CA GLU A 59 32.22 11.45 -5.50
C GLU A 59 32.15 10.15 -6.31
N ALA A 60 32.76 10.15 -7.51
CA ALA A 60 32.84 8.95 -8.32
C ALA A 60 33.64 7.83 -7.61
N GLY A 61 33.04 6.65 -7.48
CA GLY A 61 33.60 5.52 -6.73
C GLY A 61 33.11 5.43 -5.29
N GLU A 62 32.38 6.44 -4.80
CA GLU A 62 31.63 6.35 -3.55
C GLU A 62 30.19 5.89 -3.79
N GLY A 63 29.59 5.33 -2.75
CA GLY A 63 28.23 4.81 -2.80
C GLY A 63 28.01 3.77 -1.72
N LEU A 64 26.75 3.36 -1.63
CA LEU A 64 26.33 2.25 -0.79
C LEU A 64 27.11 0.99 -1.20
N GLU A 65 27.69 0.30 -0.22
CA GLU A 65 28.44 -0.93 -0.48
C GLU A 65 27.49 -2.07 -0.80
N ILE A 66 27.72 -2.70 -1.95
CA ILE A 66 26.99 -3.90 -2.37
C ILE A 66 27.98 -5.04 -2.51
N LEU A 67 27.72 -6.15 -1.84
CA LEU A 67 28.43 -7.40 -2.06
C LEU A 67 27.62 -8.28 -3.00
N ILE A 68 28.29 -8.94 -3.94
CA ILE A 68 27.63 -9.82 -4.91
C ILE A 68 28.12 -11.24 -4.69
N GLU A 69 27.19 -12.17 -4.58
CA GLU A 69 27.51 -13.59 -4.52
C GLU A 69 27.96 -14.11 -5.89
N GLY A 70 29.07 -14.83 -5.95
CA GLY A 70 29.57 -15.45 -7.16
C GLY A 70 30.03 -16.88 -6.93
N GLY A 71 30.77 -17.41 -7.88
CA GLY A 71 31.31 -18.78 -7.80
C GLY A 71 30.30 -19.82 -8.28
N MET A 72 30.49 -21.07 -7.88
CA MET A 72 29.64 -22.18 -8.37
C MET A 72 28.23 -22.15 -7.79
N ARG A 73 28.00 -21.42 -6.69
CA ARG A 73 26.71 -21.36 -5.99
C ARG A 73 25.96 -20.05 -6.24
N GLY A 74 26.68 -18.97 -6.51
CA GLY A 74 26.10 -17.67 -6.86
C GLY A 74 26.03 -17.38 -8.37
N PHE A 75 26.16 -16.09 -8.69
CA PHE A 75 26.15 -15.58 -10.06
C PHE A 75 27.42 -15.98 -10.84
N THR A 76 27.27 -16.25 -12.14
CA THR A 76 28.41 -16.41 -13.04
C THR A 76 29.10 -15.06 -13.29
N PRO A 77 30.36 -15.03 -13.76
CA PRO A 77 31.03 -13.78 -14.12
C PRO A 77 30.22 -12.90 -15.10
N GLU A 78 29.48 -13.51 -16.02
CA GLU A 78 28.61 -12.81 -16.96
C GLU A 78 27.37 -12.23 -16.27
N GLU A 79 26.71 -13.00 -15.40
CA GLU A 79 25.54 -12.53 -14.63
C GLU A 79 25.93 -11.42 -13.64
N ILE A 80 27.14 -11.45 -13.08
CA ILE A 80 27.67 -10.36 -12.22
C ILE A 80 27.73 -9.03 -12.99
N VAL A 81 28.05 -9.06 -14.29
CA VAL A 81 27.98 -7.85 -15.13
C VAL A 81 26.53 -7.37 -15.22
N THR A 82 25.57 -8.27 -15.44
CA THR A 82 24.14 -7.94 -15.43
C THR A 82 23.69 -7.34 -14.10
N VAL A 83 24.18 -7.85 -12.97
CA VAL A 83 23.92 -7.28 -11.65
C VAL A 83 24.42 -5.84 -11.55
N GLN A 84 25.66 -5.59 -11.98
CA GLN A 84 26.25 -4.26 -11.98
C GLN A 84 25.48 -3.29 -12.89
N GLU A 85 25.05 -3.75 -14.06
CA GLU A 85 24.22 -2.96 -14.99
C GLU A 85 22.87 -2.59 -14.37
N ALA A 86 22.21 -3.49 -13.63
CA ALA A 86 20.95 -3.19 -12.95
C ALA A 86 21.09 -2.10 -11.87
N PHE A 87 22.19 -2.08 -11.11
CA PHE A 87 22.49 -0.96 -10.20
C PHE A 87 22.80 0.33 -10.94
N GLN A 88 23.45 0.25 -12.10
CA GLN A 88 23.78 1.41 -12.92
C GLN A 88 22.52 2.15 -13.39
N VAL A 89 21.41 1.43 -13.68
CA VAL A 89 20.12 2.03 -14.06
C VAL A 89 19.65 3.07 -13.03
N TRP A 90 19.72 2.75 -11.73
CA TRP A 90 19.34 3.68 -10.66
C TRP A 90 20.38 4.78 -10.43
N GLN A 91 21.68 4.46 -10.58
CA GLN A 91 22.77 5.43 -10.42
C GLN A 91 22.81 6.47 -11.55
N ASP A 92 22.27 6.12 -12.72
CA ASP A 92 22.20 6.98 -13.90
C ASP A 92 21.12 8.07 -13.81
N VAL A 93 20.26 8.04 -12.78
CA VAL A 93 19.27 9.09 -12.54
C VAL A 93 19.95 10.40 -12.11
N PRO A 94 20.00 11.44 -12.95
CA PRO A 94 20.85 12.62 -12.73
C PRO A 94 20.36 13.51 -11.58
N THR A 95 19.07 13.41 -11.24
CA THR A 95 18.40 14.12 -10.15
C THR A 95 18.44 13.36 -8.83
N SER A 96 19.08 12.19 -8.80
CA SER A 96 19.30 11.40 -7.58
C SER A 96 20.79 11.33 -7.22
N TYR A 97 21.08 11.21 -5.93
CA TYR A 97 22.43 10.92 -5.45
C TYR A 97 22.69 9.45 -5.15
N ALA A 98 21.68 8.59 -5.27
CA ALA A 98 21.88 7.15 -5.12
C ALA A 98 23.05 6.69 -5.99
N SER A 99 24.03 6.06 -5.35
CA SER A 99 25.21 5.51 -5.99
C SER A 99 25.67 4.28 -5.23
N PHE A 100 26.40 3.41 -5.92
CA PHE A 100 26.78 2.11 -5.41
C PHE A 100 28.27 1.87 -5.62
N ARG A 101 28.88 1.18 -4.66
CA ARG A 101 30.23 0.64 -4.78
C ARG A 101 30.18 -0.86 -4.58
N MET A 102 30.75 -1.62 -5.51
CA MET A 102 30.79 -3.07 -5.41
C MET A 102 31.95 -3.46 -4.48
N GLY A 103 31.63 -3.93 -3.26
CA GLY A 103 32.59 -4.21 -2.18
C GLY A 103 33.41 -5.49 -2.36
N GLY A 104 33.00 -6.36 -3.27
CA GLY A 104 33.71 -7.59 -3.64
C GLY A 104 32.76 -8.72 -4.05
N ILE A 105 33.33 -9.78 -4.63
CA ILE A 105 32.59 -11.03 -4.90
C ILE A 105 32.80 -11.97 -3.72
N ILE A 106 31.69 -12.52 -3.22
CA ILE A 106 31.71 -13.56 -2.19
C ILE A 106 31.48 -14.91 -2.89
N GLU A 107 32.39 -15.87 -2.72
CA GLU A 107 32.35 -17.15 -3.48
C GLU A 107 31.48 -18.26 -2.85
N ASP A 108 31.17 -18.16 -1.56
CA ASP A 108 30.29 -19.09 -0.85
C ASP A 108 29.04 -18.34 -0.41
N PRO A 109 27.84 -18.94 -0.43
CA PRO A 109 26.63 -18.33 0.09
C PRO A 109 26.88 -17.97 1.55
N ILE A 110 27.01 -16.67 1.80
CA ILE A 110 26.98 -16.16 3.15
C ILE A 110 25.51 -16.23 3.53
N LEU A 111 25.18 -17.18 4.41
CA LEU A 111 24.07 -17.01 5.34
C LEU A 111 24.18 -15.57 5.83
N SER A 112 23.22 -14.71 5.48
CA SER A 112 22.98 -13.46 6.21
C SER A 112 23.22 -13.79 7.69
N GLY A 113 24.27 -13.20 8.23
CA GLY A 113 25.02 -13.79 9.35
C GLY A 113 24.20 -13.87 10.65
N LEU A 114 24.83 -14.38 11.72
CA LEU A 114 24.22 -14.63 13.05
C LEU A 114 23.75 -13.37 13.83
N GLU A 115 23.83 -12.19 13.22
CA GLU A 115 23.47 -10.83 13.63
C GLU A 115 23.18 -10.05 12.32
N PRO A 116 22.54 -8.85 12.29
CA PRO A 116 22.64 -7.97 11.13
C PRO A 116 24.13 -7.85 10.84
N ASP A 117 24.58 -8.39 9.71
CA ASP A 117 25.98 -8.32 9.35
C ASP A 117 26.32 -6.93 8.81
N PHE A 118 25.28 -6.10 8.58
CA PHE A 118 25.35 -4.77 7.99
C PHE A 118 25.98 -4.82 6.59
N LEU A 119 25.88 -5.97 5.94
CA LEU A 119 26.38 -6.21 4.60
C LEU A 119 25.17 -6.31 3.69
N THR A 120 25.03 -5.33 2.80
CA THR A 120 24.02 -5.40 1.76
C THR A 120 24.47 -6.38 0.68
N VAL A 121 23.81 -7.54 0.60
CA VAL A 121 24.19 -8.62 -0.32
C VAL A 121 23.16 -8.79 -1.44
N VAL A 122 23.64 -9.05 -2.66
CA VAL A 122 22.83 -9.59 -3.75
C VAL A 122 23.25 -11.04 -3.98
N ALA A 123 22.35 -11.95 -3.65
CA ALA A 123 22.54 -13.39 -3.66
C ALA A 123 21.71 -14.05 -4.75
N LEU A 124 22.22 -15.17 -5.27
CA LEU A 124 21.48 -16.01 -6.20
C LEU A 124 21.20 -17.34 -5.50
N GLN A 125 19.93 -17.63 -5.25
CA GLN A 125 19.52 -18.85 -4.60
C GLN A 125 19.35 -19.98 -5.62
N VAL A 126 20.15 -21.04 -5.49
CA VAL A 126 20.10 -22.23 -6.36
C VAL A 126 19.54 -23.42 -5.59
N THR A 127 18.26 -23.74 -5.78
CA THR A 127 17.57 -24.79 -5.01
C THR A 127 17.63 -26.20 -5.62
N ASP A 128 17.68 -26.33 -6.96
CA ASP A 128 17.68 -27.62 -7.66
C ASP A 128 18.92 -27.80 -8.56
N ALA A 129 19.47 -29.01 -8.56
CA ALA A 129 20.49 -29.46 -9.50
C ALA A 129 20.00 -29.46 -10.97
N ALA A 130 18.69 -29.48 -11.25
CA ALA A 130 18.18 -29.41 -12.63
C ALA A 130 18.45 -28.06 -13.32
N VAL A 131 18.67 -26.98 -12.55
CA VAL A 131 19.06 -25.65 -13.04
C VAL A 131 20.60 -25.56 -13.21
N THR A 132 21.32 -26.67 -12.98
CA THR A 132 22.79 -26.68 -12.95
C THR A 132 23.40 -27.16 -14.27
N GLY A 133 24.30 -26.34 -14.83
CA GLY A 133 25.31 -26.81 -15.78
C GLY A 133 26.49 -27.46 -15.04
N GLU A 134 27.53 -27.89 -15.78
CA GLU A 134 28.74 -28.51 -15.20
C GLU A 134 29.49 -27.63 -14.18
N THR A 135 29.13 -26.35 -14.06
CA THR A 135 29.79 -25.33 -13.23
C THR A 135 28.94 -24.75 -12.10
N VAL A 136 27.70 -25.23 -11.88
CA VAL A 136 26.78 -24.70 -10.85
C VAL A 136 26.49 -25.78 -9.80
N LEU A 137 26.44 -25.40 -8.52
CA LEU A 137 26.10 -26.25 -7.38
C LEU A 137 24.87 -25.71 -6.64
N PRO A 138 23.93 -26.56 -6.21
CA PRO A 138 22.78 -26.13 -5.43
C PRO A 138 23.19 -25.79 -4.00
N ASP A 139 22.58 -24.74 -3.43
CA ASP A 139 22.81 -24.21 -2.10
C ASP A 139 22.67 -25.24 -0.98
N TYR A 140 23.35 -24.96 0.13
CA TYR A 140 23.19 -25.80 1.30
C TYR A 140 21.76 -25.65 1.87
N PRO A 141 21.11 -26.73 2.31
CA PRO A 141 19.70 -26.65 2.74
C PRO A 141 19.42 -25.69 3.90
N ASP A 142 20.44 -25.33 4.67
CA ASP A 142 20.38 -24.40 5.81
C ASP A 142 20.54 -22.93 5.41
N VAL A 143 20.96 -22.63 4.17
CA VAL A 143 21.07 -21.25 3.66
C VAL A 143 19.90 -20.83 2.77
N ILE A 144 19.12 -21.81 2.29
CA ILE A 144 17.95 -21.57 1.43
C ILE A 144 16.85 -20.85 2.23
N VAL A 145 16.47 -19.67 1.75
CA VAL A 145 15.22 -18.98 2.11
C VAL A 145 14.10 -19.63 1.32
N ALA A 146 13.37 -20.51 2.00
CA ALA A 146 12.39 -21.37 1.35
C ALA A 146 11.25 -20.57 0.69
N GLU A 147 10.96 -19.39 1.23
CA GLU A 147 9.97 -18.47 0.69
C GLU A 147 10.44 -17.70 -0.55
N ALA A 148 11.75 -17.64 -0.84
CA ALA A 148 12.35 -17.04 -2.04
C ALA A 148 12.53 -18.08 -3.16
N THR A 149 11.51 -18.89 -3.41
CA THR A 149 11.53 -19.91 -4.47
C THR A 149 10.36 -19.71 -5.43
N TYR A 150 10.56 -20.12 -6.68
CA TYR A 150 9.53 -20.06 -7.72
C TYR A 150 8.15 -20.50 -7.20
N PRO A 151 7.08 -19.71 -7.39
CA PRO A 151 6.96 -18.62 -8.37
C PRO A 151 7.45 -17.21 -7.96
N VAL A 152 8.04 -17.03 -6.78
CA VAL A 152 8.68 -15.76 -6.41
C VAL A 152 9.96 -15.60 -7.23
N LEU A 153 10.07 -14.50 -8.00
CA LEU A 153 11.19 -14.24 -8.93
C LEU A 153 12.45 -13.77 -8.18
N GLY A 154 12.26 -12.88 -7.22
CA GLY A 154 13.27 -12.28 -6.38
C GLY A 154 12.63 -11.81 -5.08
N LEU A 155 13.44 -11.44 -4.09
CA LEU A 155 12.96 -11.03 -2.78
C LEU A 155 13.94 -10.07 -2.14
N THR A 156 13.47 -8.87 -1.82
CA THR A 156 14.23 -7.90 -1.02
C THR A 156 13.80 -7.95 0.44
N THR A 157 14.75 -8.19 1.34
CA THR A 157 14.56 -8.12 2.80
C THR A 157 15.24 -6.87 3.35
N THR A 158 14.47 -5.92 3.85
CA THR A 158 14.97 -4.66 4.41
C THR A 158 14.79 -4.63 5.92
N LEU A 159 15.87 -4.47 6.66
CA LEU A 159 15.87 -4.18 8.10
C LEU A 159 15.99 -2.67 8.32
N TYR A 160 15.04 -2.08 9.03
CA TYR A 160 15.05 -0.65 9.31
C TYR A 160 14.44 -0.32 10.67
N THR A 161 14.56 0.94 11.06
CA THR A 161 13.95 1.49 12.28
C THR A 161 12.79 2.40 11.94
N ILE A 162 11.74 2.37 12.74
CA ILE A 162 10.60 3.32 12.65
C ILE A 162 10.47 4.21 13.88
N GLU A 163 11.21 3.88 14.93
CA GLU A 163 11.39 4.66 16.15
C GLU A 163 12.89 4.77 16.43
N ASP A 164 13.30 5.79 17.16
CA ASP A 164 14.68 5.92 17.60
C ASP A 164 15.03 4.69 18.45
N THR A 165 15.93 3.86 17.95
CA THR A 165 16.18 2.51 18.47
C THR A 165 17.61 2.41 18.94
N PHE A 166 17.80 1.89 20.14
CA PHE A 166 19.12 1.54 20.65
C PHE A 166 19.48 0.11 20.22
N LEU A 167 20.60 -0.03 19.53
CA LEU A 167 21.14 -1.29 19.05
C LEU A 167 22.51 -1.54 19.66
N GLU A 168 22.70 -2.74 20.20
CA GLU A 168 24.00 -3.20 20.66
C GLU A 168 24.64 -4.04 19.55
N ILE A 169 25.76 -3.56 19.02
CA ILE A 169 26.49 -4.16 17.90
C ILE A 169 27.90 -4.45 18.39
N ALA A 170 28.33 -5.71 18.37
CA ALA A 170 29.65 -6.15 18.84
C ALA A 170 30.02 -5.66 20.27
N GLY A 171 29.01 -5.49 21.14
CA GLY A 171 29.19 -5.01 22.52
C GLY A 171 29.27 -3.48 22.67
N GLU A 172 29.05 -2.72 21.60
CA GLU A 172 28.93 -1.26 21.61
C GLU A 172 27.50 -0.82 21.29
N GLY A 173 27.03 0.23 21.98
CA GLY A 173 25.66 0.73 21.86
C GLY A 173 25.53 1.92 20.93
N TYR A 174 24.64 1.80 19.94
CA TYR A 174 24.36 2.83 18.93
C TYR A 174 22.89 3.25 18.98
N TRP A 175 22.64 4.55 18.86
CA TRP A 175 21.29 5.06 18.61
C TRP A 175 21.09 5.22 17.12
N ILE A 176 20.10 4.52 16.59
CA ILE A 176 19.70 4.59 15.18
C ILE A 176 18.39 5.38 15.11
N GLY A 177 18.40 6.44 14.31
CA GLY A 177 17.25 7.33 14.18
C GLY A 177 16.13 6.69 13.35
N ALA A 178 14.88 6.98 13.70
CA ALA A 178 13.71 6.50 12.95
C ALA A 178 13.76 6.83 11.45
N GLY A 179 13.37 5.86 10.60
CA GLY A 179 13.42 5.93 9.15
C GLY A 179 14.75 5.49 8.53
N THR A 180 15.65 4.91 9.32
CA THR A 180 16.97 4.49 8.83
C THR A 180 16.96 3.03 8.42
N ILE A 181 17.31 2.75 7.16
CA ILE A 181 17.68 1.41 6.71
C ILE A 181 19.02 1.05 7.37
N ILE A 182 19.05 -0.14 7.96
CA ILE A 182 20.21 -0.71 8.63
C ILE A 182 20.89 -1.73 7.72
N ASP A 183 20.07 -2.53 7.05
CA ASP A 183 20.50 -3.67 6.26
C ASP A 183 19.47 -3.97 5.17
N ALA A 184 19.92 -4.44 4.02
CA ALA A 184 19.03 -4.90 2.96
C ALA A 184 19.69 -5.97 2.10
N ASP A 185 19.00 -7.10 1.90
CA ASP A 185 19.46 -8.19 1.06
C ASP A 185 18.50 -8.39 -0.10
N ILE A 186 19.06 -8.68 -1.29
CA ILE A 186 18.32 -9.13 -2.46
C ILE A 186 18.65 -10.61 -2.70
N ILE A 187 17.62 -11.43 -2.82
CA ILE A 187 17.75 -12.86 -3.11
C ILE A 187 17.00 -13.14 -4.41
N ILE A 188 17.70 -13.59 -5.45
CA ILE A 188 17.10 -13.96 -6.73
C ILE A 188 16.94 -15.47 -6.83
N ASP A 189 15.78 -15.95 -7.29
CA ASP A 189 15.57 -17.37 -7.54
C ASP A 189 16.21 -17.78 -8.87
N ALA A 190 17.22 -18.66 -8.81
CA ALA A 190 17.94 -19.09 -10.01
C ALA A 190 17.04 -19.82 -11.02
N ALA A 191 16.03 -20.55 -10.56
CA ALA A 191 15.12 -21.28 -11.46
C ALA A 191 14.24 -20.34 -12.30
N SER A 192 14.03 -19.11 -11.82
CA SER A 192 13.23 -18.09 -12.50
C SER A 192 14.02 -17.34 -13.58
N VAL A 193 15.32 -17.12 -13.36
CA VAL A 193 16.16 -16.29 -14.22
C VAL A 193 17.16 -17.07 -15.08
N ARG A 194 17.36 -18.37 -14.79
CA ARG A 194 18.16 -19.28 -15.63
C ARG A 194 17.25 -20.25 -16.37
N PRO A 195 17.64 -20.66 -17.59
CA PRO A 195 16.86 -21.62 -18.35
C PRO A 195 16.93 -23.01 -17.71
N GLY A 196 15.79 -23.57 -17.32
CA GLY A 196 15.71 -24.95 -16.80
C GLY A 196 15.99 -26.02 -17.87
N ILE A 197 15.92 -25.66 -19.17
CA ILE A 197 16.24 -26.51 -20.32
C ILE A 197 17.04 -25.69 -21.33
N VAL A 198 18.18 -26.22 -21.79
CA VAL A 198 19.03 -25.56 -22.80
C VAL A 198 18.22 -25.24 -24.06
N GLY A 199 18.15 -23.95 -24.42
CA GLY A 199 17.45 -23.45 -25.61
C GLY A 199 16.01 -23.00 -25.37
N ILE A 200 15.51 -23.03 -24.13
CA ILE A 200 14.28 -22.37 -23.71
C ILE A 200 14.65 -21.11 -22.95
N GLU A 201 13.96 -20.00 -23.19
CA GLU A 201 14.17 -18.74 -22.44
C GLU A 201 13.79 -18.92 -20.96
N PRO A 202 14.45 -18.21 -20.03
CA PRO A 202 14.05 -18.20 -18.62
C PRO A 202 12.66 -17.59 -18.43
N VAL A 203 12.07 -17.80 -17.26
CA VAL A 203 10.74 -17.25 -16.93
C VAL A 203 10.77 -15.73 -16.88
N ALA A 204 11.84 -15.17 -16.33
CA ALA A 204 12.04 -13.73 -16.20
C ALA A 204 13.47 -13.33 -16.58
N ASP A 205 13.60 -12.07 -17.01
CA ASP A 205 14.90 -11.47 -17.30
C ASP A 205 15.62 -11.05 -16.00
N LEU A 206 16.85 -11.52 -15.80
CA LEU A 206 17.63 -11.25 -14.59
C LEU A 206 17.82 -9.74 -14.33
N HIS A 207 18.15 -8.98 -15.38
CA HIS A 207 18.36 -7.54 -15.26
C HIS A 207 17.08 -6.87 -14.75
N ALA A 208 15.95 -7.21 -15.36
CA ALA A 208 14.67 -6.61 -15.04
C ALA A 208 14.13 -6.97 -13.64
N VAL A 209 14.36 -8.19 -13.16
CA VAL A 209 14.04 -8.56 -11.78
C VAL A 209 14.93 -7.76 -10.82
N LEU A 210 16.23 -7.65 -11.10
CA LEU A 210 17.14 -6.90 -10.24
C LEU A 210 16.81 -5.40 -10.18
N VAL A 211 16.47 -4.75 -11.30
CA VAL A 211 16.09 -3.32 -11.27
C VAL A 211 14.86 -3.09 -10.38
N HIS A 212 13.88 -4.00 -10.38
CA HIS A 212 12.73 -3.98 -9.47
C HIS A 212 13.15 -4.11 -8.00
N GLU A 213 13.92 -5.16 -7.67
CA GLU A 213 14.39 -5.40 -6.28
C GLU A 213 15.27 -4.27 -5.75
N ILE A 214 16.09 -3.65 -6.60
CA ILE A 214 16.92 -2.51 -6.22
C ILE A 214 16.05 -1.29 -5.84
N GLY A 215 14.89 -1.12 -6.47
CA GLY A 215 13.91 -0.10 -6.06
C GLY A 215 13.45 -0.29 -4.61
N HIS A 216 13.17 -1.53 -4.21
CA HIS A 216 12.87 -1.88 -2.82
C HIS A 216 14.05 -1.66 -1.88
N LEU A 217 15.26 -2.04 -2.28
CA LEU A 217 16.49 -1.79 -1.52
C LEU A 217 16.70 -0.29 -1.25
N LEU A 218 16.26 0.57 -2.17
CA LEU A 218 16.32 2.02 -2.06
C LEU A 218 15.15 2.64 -1.28
N GLY A 219 14.17 1.84 -0.83
CA GLY A 219 13.04 2.31 -0.03
C GLY A 219 11.80 2.70 -0.84
N LEU A 220 11.74 2.32 -2.12
CA LEU A 220 10.51 2.42 -2.92
C LEU A 220 9.59 1.22 -2.63
N GLY A 221 8.30 1.48 -2.57
CA GLY A 221 7.23 0.49 -2.52
C GLY A 221 6.53 0.39 -3.86
N HIS A 222 5.56 -0.53 -3.95
CA HIS A 222 4.82 -0.74 -5.19
C HIS A 222 3.82 0.38 -5.50
N THR A 223 3.45 0.49 -6.77
CA THR A 223 2.51 1.48 -7.30
C THR A 223 1.40 0.84 -8.15
N PRO A 224 0.15 1.34 -8.11
CA PRO A 224 -0.93 0.90 -9.00
C PRO A 224 -0.86 1.51 -10.40
N LEU A 225 0.01 2.51 -10.59
CA LEU A 225 0.16 3.21 -11.85
C LEU A 225 0.57 2.22 -12.94
N ASN A 226 -0.13 2.25 -14.07
CA ASN A 226 0.17 1.35 -15.18
C ASN A 226 -0.29 1.93 -16.51
N ASN A 227 0.27 1.43 -17.60
CA ASN A 227 -0.19 1.66 -18.97
C ASN A 227 -0.39 0.31 -19.70
N LEU A 228 -0.83 -0.68 -18.93
CA LEU A 228 -0.85 -2.08 -19.33
C LEU A 228 -2.13 -2.45 -20.07
N ARG A 229 -2.00 -3.43 -20.96
CA ARG A 229 -3.09 -4.24 -21.48
C ARG A 229 -2.82 -5.71 -21.15
N ALA A 230 -3.89 -6.44 -20.87
CA ALA A 230 -3.83 -7.89 -20.75
C ALA A 230 -3.89 -8.55 -22.14
N VAL A 231 -2.86 -9.31 -22.49
CA VAL A 231 -2.91 -10.27 -23.61
C VAL A 231 -3.49 -11.57 -23.09
N ARG A 232 -4.52 -12.04 -23.79
CA ARG A 232 -5.33 -13.18 -23.38
C ARG A 232 -5.00 -14.38 -24.25
N THR A 233 -5.01 -15.59 -23.67
CA THR A 233 -4.67 -16.84 -24.38
C THR A 233 -5.57 -17.10 -25.60
N GLU A 234 -6.83 -16.67 -25.52
CA GLU A 234 -7.80 -16.69 -26.63
C GLU A 234 -8.63 -15.39 -26.66
N PRO A 235 -9.14 -14.93 -27.83
CA PRO A 235 -9.98 -13.74 -27.91
C PRO A 235 -11.25 -13.87 -27.07
N GLY A 236 -11.39 -13.02 -26.04
CA GLY A 236 -12.52 -13.07 -25.09
C GLY A 236 -12.27 -13.93 -23.85
N SER A 237 -11.13 -14.64 -23.76
CA SER A 237 -10.68 -15.35 -22.56
C SER A 237 -10.33 -14.37 -21.44
N ILE A 238 -10.65 -14.70 -20.19
CA ILE A 238 -10.28 -13.85 -19.05
C ILE A 238 -8.88 -14.21 -18.50
N ALA A 239 -8.34 -15.37 -18.89
CA ALA A 239 -6.97 -15.77 -18.54
C ALA A 239 -5.95 -14.84 -19.21
N VAL A 240 -5.17 -14.14 -18.39
CA VAL A 240 -4.12 -13.23 -18.85
C VAL A 240 -2.87 -14.05 -19.11
N ALA A 241 -2.54 -14.23 -20.39
CA ALA A 241 -1.31 -14.88 -20.80
C ALA A 241 -0.09 -14.01 -20.48
N GLU A 242 -0.23 -12.69 -20.64
CA GLU A 242 0.86 -11.74 -20.48
C GLU A 242 0.32 -10.31 -20.26
N LEU A 243 0.97 -9.53 -19.41
CA LEU A 243 0.75 -8.09 -19.31
C LEU A 243 1.71 -7.36 -20.22
N ILE A 244 1.20 -6.47 -21.06
CA ILE A 244 2.00 -5.78 -22.08
C ILE A 244 1.70 -4.29 -22.08
N GLU A 245 2.72 -3.47 -22.25
CA GLU A 245 2.57 -2.07 -22.69
C GLU A 245 3.33 -1.79 -23.99
N ASN A 246 3.16 -0.59 -24.53
CA ASN A 246 3.95 -0.10 -25.67
C ASN A 246 4.94 0.96 -25.21
N GLU A 247 6.03 1.14 -25.96
CA GLU A 247 6.93 2.28 -25.79
C GLU A 247 6.22 3.56 -26.26
N VAL A 248 5.97 4.49 -25.34
CA VAL A 248 5.16 5.70 -25.60
C VAL A 248 5.80 7.01 -25.14
N PHE A 249 6.85 6.94 -24.32
CA PHE A 249 7.50 8.13 -23.77
C PHE A 249 8.94 8.27 -24.25
N TRP A 250 9.29 9.44 -24.79
CA TRP A 250 10.66 9.70 -25.26
C TRP A 250 11.55 10.18 -24.11
N LEU A 251 12.66 9.48 -23.90
CA LEU A 251 13.67 9.84 -22.90
C LEU A 251 15.09 9.63 -23.45
N THR A 252 15.96 10.62 -23.25
CA THR A 252 17.40 10.45 -23.47
C THR A 252 18.04 9.82 -22.23
N GLY A 253 18.54 8.59 -22.39
CA GLY A 253 19.25 7.87 -21.34
C GLY A 253 20.62 8.46 -21.02
N ALA A 254 21.25 7.98 -19.95
CA ALA A 254 22.60 8.42 -19.54
C ALA A 254 23.69 8.10 -20.58
N ASP A 255 23.45 7.13 -21.45
CA ASP A 255 24.29 6.82 -22.61
C ASP A 255 24.20 7.87 -23.74
N GLY A 256 23.32 8.87 -23.59
CA GLY A 256 23.12 9.96 -24.54
C GLY A 256 22.22 9.60 -25.72
N PHE A 257 21.60 8.42 -25.72
CA PHE A 257 20.68 7.99 -26.78
C PHE A 257 19.22 8.16 -26.35
N GLY A 258 18.50 8.97 -27.11
CA GLY A 258 17.04 9.13 -27.01
C GLY A 258 16.31 7.95 -27.64
N ARG A 259 15.35 7.39 -26.89
CA ARG A 259 14.48 6.30 -27.34
C ARG A 259 13.10 6.42 -26.72
N PHE A 260 12.13 5.72 -27.31
CA PHE A 260 10.86 5.51 -26.62
C PHE A 260 11.02 4.43 -25.56
N ILE A 261 10.41 4.63 -24.40
CA ILE A 261 10.36 3.70 -23.28
C ILE A 261 8.92 3.46 -22.84
N GLY A 262 8.74 2.41 -22.03
CA GLY A 262 7.53 2.16 -21.28
C GLY A 262 7.30 3.23 -20.21
N VAL A 263 6.10 3.23 -19.62
CA VAL A 263 5.68 4.21 -18.60
C VAL A 263 4.99 3.56 -17.41
N THR A 264 4.67 2.27 -17.52
CA THR A 264 4.35 1.47 -16.35
C THR A 264 5.59 1.44 -15.46
N PRO A 265 5.50 1.89 -14.21
CA PRO A 265 6.68 1.94 -13.35
C PRO A 265 7.25 0.56 -13.12
N THR A 266 8.57 0.50 -12.99
CA THR A 266 9.27 -0.72 -12.60
C THR A 266 8.81 -1.19 -11.22
N MET A 267 8.35 -0.27 -10.36
CA MET A 267 7.70 -0.62 -9.09
C MET A 267 6.25 -1.12 -9.24
N PHE A 268 5.75 -1.44 -10.43
CA PHE A 268 4.49 -2.16 -10.58
C PHE A 268 4.65 -3.60 -10.03
N PRO A 269 3.71 -4.12 -9.23
CA PRO A 269 3.90 -5.36 -8.47
C PRO A 269 3.73 -6.65 -9.27
N ILE A 270 3.52 -6.61 -10.59
CA ILE A 270 3.36 -7.82 -11.41
C ILE A 270 4.29 -7.71 -12.60
N TYR A 271 5.01 -8.80 -12.91
CA TYR A 271 5.90 -8.85 -14.07
C TYR A 271 5.13 -8.58 -15.39
N PHE A 272 5.70 -7.74 -16.25
CA PHE A 272 5.09 -7.32 -17.51
C PHE A 272 6.15 -7.09 -18.61
N SER A 273 5.70 -7.06 -19.85
CA SER A 273 6.54 -6.84 -21.03
C SER A 273 6.24 -5.50 -21.70
N VAL A 274 7.26 -4.96 -22.37
CA VAL A 274 7.14 -3.81 -23.27
C VAL A 274 7.28 -4.32 -24.70
N GLU A 275 6.30 -4.00 -25.53
CA GLU A 275 6.30 -4.29 -26.97
C GLU A 275 6.82 -3.07 -27.75
N THR A 276 7.90 -3.29 -28.49
CA THR A 276 8.52 -2.29 -29.37
C THR A 276 7.73 -2.11 -30.66
N ASP A 277 8.02 -1.05 -31.42
CA ASP A 277 7.43 -0.79 -32.74
C ASP A 277 7.63 -1.91 -33.76
N THR A 278 8.71 -2.70 -33.61
CA THR A 278 8.99 -3.90 -34.43
C THR A 278 8.21 -5.15 -34.01
N GLY A 279 7.44 -5.08 -32.92
CA GLY A 279 6.74 -6.22 -32.32
C GLY A 279 7.62 -7.13 -31.47
N LEU A 280 8.89 -6.76 -31.22
CA LEU A 280 9.74 -7.44 -30.25
C LEU A 280 9.27 -7.12 -28.84
N ARG A 281 9.24 -8.13 -27.97
CA ARG A 281 8.94 -8.01 -26.54
C ARG A 281 10.23 -8.04 -25.75
N LYS A 282 10.35 -7.13 -24.78
CA LYS A 282 11.37 -7.10 -23.75
C LYS A 282 10.69 -6.97 -22.38
N SER A 283 11.40 -7.29 -21.30
CA SER A 283 10.86 -7.04 -19.97
C SER A 283 10.64 -5.55 -19.73
N GLY A 284 9.51 -5.20 -19.12
CA GLY A 284 9.15 -3.83 -18.81
C GLY A 284 9.68 -3.29 -17.49
N THR A 285 10.23 -4.16 -16.62
CA THR A 285 10.82 -3.73 -15.33
C THR A 285 12.32 -3.46 -15.42
N GLY A 286 12.90 -3.48 -16.63
CA GLY A 286 14.34 -3.34 -16.86
C GLY A 286 14.83 -1.91 -17.08
N ASP A 287 13.94 -0.93 -17.23
CA ASP A 287 14.25 0.50 -17.28
C ASP A 287 13.46 1.26 -16.21
N LEU A 288 13.52 2.60 -16.20
CA LEU A 288 12.80 3.42 -15.21
C LEU A 288 11.75 4.27 -15.89
N ALA A 289 10.50 4.17 -15.43
CA ALA A 289 9.45 5.08 -15.84
C ALA A 289 9.65 6.47 -15.18
N PRO A 290 8.99 7.51 -15.68
CA PRO A 290 9.03 8.84 -15.05
C PRO A 290 8.66 8.84 -13.56
N ASP A 291 7.71 8.01 -13.12
CA ASP A 291 7.32 7.87 -11.70
C ASP A 291 8.47 7.33 -10.84
N ASP A 292 9.21 6.31 -11.33
CA ASP A 292 10.38 5.73 -10.64
C ASP A 292 11.51 6.76 -10.49
N ILE A 293 11.80 7.49 -11.57
CA ILE A 293 12.80 8.57 -11.60
C ILE A 293 12.43 9.66 -10.58
N SER A 294 11.16 10.05 -10.54
CA SER A 294 10.65 11.00 -9.57
C SER A 294 10.75 10.47 -8.13
N GLY A 295 10.50 9.18 -7.93
CA GLY A 295 10.58 8.53 -6.63
C GLY A 295 11.99 8.53 -6.06
N ILE A 296 12.96 8.07 -6.83
CA ILE A 296 14.36 8.03 -6.37
C ILE A 296 14.98 9.43 -6.25
N SER A 297 14.57 10.37 -7.11
CA SER A 297 14.98 11.77 -7.01
C SER A 297 14.41 12.43 -5.76
N PHE A 298 13.25 11.98 -5.28
CA PHE A 298 12.69 12.46 -4.03
C PHE A 298 13.41 11.87 -2.81
N LEU A 299 13.65 10.55 -2.77
CA LEU A 299 14.29 9.90 -1.62
C LEU A 299 15.74 10.34 -1.46
N TYR A 300 16.46 10.50 -2.57
CA TYR A 300 17.88 10.80 -2.59
C TYR A 300 18.18 12.00 -3.51
N PRO A 301 17.74 13.24 -3.20
CA PRO A 301 17.77 14.36 -4.15
C PRO A 301 19.18 14.89 -4.44
N ARG A 302 19.57 14.92 -5.73
CA ARG A 302 20.81 15.56 -6.23
C ARG A 302 20.51 16.73 -7.15
N GLY A 303 21.41 17.71 -7.16
CA GLY A 303 21.37 18.80 -8.15
C GLY A 303 20.10 19.63 -8.10
N SER A 304 19.67 20.12 -9.26
CA SER A 304 18.49 20.98 -9.37
C SER A 304 17.20 20.15 -9.43
N GLN A 305 16.40 20.24 -8.39
CA GLN A 305 15.03 19.70 -8.35
C GLN A 305 14.01 20.65 -8.99
N ALA A 306 14.48 21.72 -9.65
CA ALA A 306 13.63 22.80 -10.15
C ALA A 306 12.72 22.38 -11.31
N ASN A 307 12.99 21.25 -11.98
CA ASN A 307 12.11 20.73 -13.03
C ASN A 307 10.89 19.98 -12.47
N PHE A 308 10.84 19.72 -11.15
CA PHE A 308 9.70 19.05 -10.54
C PHE A 308 8.72 20.04 -9.90
N PHE A 309 7.45 19.65 -9.83
CA PHE A 309 6.42 20.35 -9.07
C PHE A 309 5.48 19.36 -8.36
N THR A 310 4.60 19.93 -7.53
CA THR A 310 3.66 19.17 -6.71
C THR A 310 2.25 19.70 -6.89
N VAL A 311 1.28 18.80 -6.97
CA VAL A 311 -0.14 19.09 -6.86
C VAL A 311 -0.65 18.54 -5.53
N ARG A 312 -1.20 19.42 -4.69
CA ARG A 312 -1.79 19.07 -3.40
C ARG A 312 -3.25 19.50 -3.37
N HIS A 313 -4.15 18.56 -3.10
CA HIS A 313 -5.57 18.84 -2.94
C HIS A 313 -6.30 17.74 -2.16
N GLU A 314 -7.56 17.98 -1.86
CA GLU A 314 -8.45 17.07 -1.13
C GLU A 314 -9.52 16.43 -2.02
N ALA A 315 -9.53 15.11 -2.18
CA ALA A 315 -10.60 14.36 -2.82
C ALA A 315 -11.75 14.08 -1.84
N ARG A 316 -12.98 14.35 -2.26
CA ARG A 316 -14.19 14.12 -1.45
C ARG A 316 -15.37 13.67 -2.31
N THR A 317 -16.33 12.98 -1.70
CA THR A 317 -17.57 12.58 -2.37
C THR A 317 -18.44 13.79 -2.72
N ARG A 318 -19.29 13.67 -3.75
CA ARG A 318 -20.27 14.71 -4.09
C ARG A 318 -21.40 14.77 -3.06
N THR A 319 -21.82 15.97 -2.69
CA THR A 319 -23.05 16.23 -1.94
C THR A 319 -24.24 15.80 -2.77
N ARG A 320 -24.98 14.79 -2.31
CA ARG A 320 -26.12 14.25 -3.05
C ARG A 320 -27.30 15.21 -2.91
N THR A 321 -27.51 16.02 -3.94
CA THR A 321 -28.58 17.01 -4.06
C THR A 321 -29.93 16.35 -3.75
N GLY A 322 -30.67 16.89 -2.77
CA GLY A 322 -31.96 16.36 -2.32
C GLY A 322 -31.93 15.42 -1.10
N SER A 323 -30.76 14.89 -0.70
CA SER A 323 -30.64 14.02 0.48
C SER A 323 -30.08 14.70 1.74
N GLY A 324 -29.41 15.85 1.58
CA GLY A 324 -28.79 16.58 2.70
C GLY A 324 -27.56 15.90 3.32
N LEU A 325 -27.04 14.82 2.72
CA LEU A 325 -25.82 14.16 3.20
C LEU A 325 -24.58 14.98 2.83
N PRO A 326 -23.71 15.34 3.80
CA PRO A 326 -22.51 16.14 3.54
C PRO A 326 -21.48 15.34 2.75
N SER A 327 -20.67 16.04 1.96
CA SER A 327 -19.46 15.50 1.33
C SER A 327 -18.50 14.92 2.39
N VAL A 328 -17.96 13.72 2.14
CA VAL A 328 -16.98 13.05 3.01
C VAL A 328 -15.64 12.87 2.28
N PRO A 329 -14.50 12.93 2.99
CA PRO A 329 -13.20 12.64 2.39
C PRO A 329 -13.17 11.21 1.84
N ILE A 330 -12.40 10.98 0.77
CA ILE A 330 -12.21 9.67 0.16
C ILE A 330 -10.78 9.21 0.47
N PRO A 331 -10.54 8.36 1.48
CA PRO A 331 -9.27 7.66 1.66
C PRO A 331 -9.11 6.52 0.65
N GLY A 332 -7.87 6.31 0.17
CA GLY A 332 -7.55 5.22 -0.75
C GLY A 332 -7.87 5.45 -2.23
N ALA A 333 -8.33 6.64 -2.62
CA ALA A 333 -8.52 7.01 -4.01
C ALA A 333 -7.18 7.10 -4.74
N HIS A 334 -7.07 6.44 -5.91
CA HIS A 334 -5.93 6.53 -6.79
C HIS A 334 -6.02 7.80 -7.65
N VAL A 335 -5.06 8.70 -7.48
CA VAL A 335 -4.95 9.97 -8.21
C VAL A 335 -3.89 9.84 -9.27
N VAL A 336 -4.24 10.09 -10.53
CA VAL A 336 -3.36 9.89 -11.70
C VAL A 336 -3.23 11.17 -12.50
N ALA A 337 -2.00 11.51 -12.89
CA ALA A 337 -1.71 12.56 -13.87
C ALA A 337 -1.43 11.95 -15.25
N TRP A 338 -2.32 12.26 -16.19
CA TRP A 338 -2.26 11.86 -17.59
C TRP A 338 -1.61 12.96 -18.41
N ALA A 339 -0.48 12.69 -19.01
CA ALA A 339 0.34 13.66 -19.70
C ALA A 339 0.20 13.57 -21.23
N ASP A 340 0.34 14.72 -21.88
CA ASP A 340 0.72 14.82 -23.29
C ASP A 340 2.24 14.60 -23.37
N VAL A 341 2.68 13.65 -24.19
CA VAL A 341 4.06 13.14 -24.23
C VAL A 341 4.79 13.45 -25.54
N ASP A 342 4.12 14.04 -26.52
CA ASP A 342 4.65 14.29 -27.86
C ASP A 342 4.40 15.71 -28.40
N ASP A 343 3.80 16.60 -27.60
CA ASP A 343 3.40 17.97 -27.98
C ASP A 343 2.33 17.98 -29.09
N ASP A 344 1.59 16.87 -29.25
CA ASP A 344 0.42 16.77 -30.12
C ASP A 344 -0.87 16.62 -29.29
N PRO A 345 -1.74 17.65 -29.26
CA PRO A 345 -2.99 17.59 -28.51
C PRO A 345 -3.99 16.55 -29.06
N ASN A 346 -3.72 15.92 -30.21
CA ASN A 346 -4.54 14.85 -30.78
C ASN A 346 -4.10 13.46 -30.34
N THR A 347 -2.91 13.32 -29.76
CA THR A 347 -2.42 12.05 -29.20
C THR A 347 -3.09 11.80 -27.84
N PRO A 348 -3.59 10.58 -27.58
CA PRO A 348 -4.14 10.23 -26.27
C PRO A 348 -3.11 10.42 -25.15
N ARG A 349 -3.56 10.96 -24.01
CA ARG A 349 -2.73 11.16 -22.84
C ARG A 349 -2.34 9.84 -22.19
N VAL A 350 -1.14 9.82 -21.64
CA VAL A 350 -0.51 8.64 -21.04
C VAL A 350 -0.38 8.83 -19.52
N PRO A 351 -0.66 7.82 -18.68
CA PRO A 351 -0.53 7.96 -17.23
C PRO A 351 0.96 7.94 -16.86
N LEU A 352 1.47 9.00 -16.23
CA LEU A 352 2.91 9.13 -15.92
C LEU A 352 3.25 9.25 -14.45
N PHE A 353 2.33 9.77 -13.64
CA PHE A 353 2.56 9.99 -12.21
C PHE A 353 1.30 9.68 -11.43
N SER A 354 1.47 9.10 -10.24
CA SER A 354 0.32 8.82 -9.37
C SER A 354 0.60 8.98 -7.88
N THR A 355 -0.48 9.01 -7.12
CA THR A 355 -0.45 8.94 -5.66
C THR A 355 -1.80 8.45 -5.14
N MET A 356 -1.92 8.33 -3.82
CA MET A 356 -3.17 8.01 -3.17
C MET A 356 -3.57 9.06 -2.13
N THR A 357 -4.88 9.27 -2.02
CA THR A 357 -5.47 10.08 -0.96
C THR A 357 -5.28 9.40 0.39
N GLY A 358 -4.83 10.16 1.38
CA GLY A 358 -4.56 9.70 2.74
C GLY A 358 -3.17 9.10 2.93
N LEU A 359 -2.40 8.86 1.86
CA LEU A 359 -1.10 8.18 1.92
C LEU A 359 -0.09 8.86 2.87
N TYR A 360 -0.05 10.20 2.88
CA TYR A 360 0.86 10.99 3.71
C TYR A 360 0.21 11.63 4.93
N GLU A 361 -1.03 11.27 5.26
CA GLU A 361 -1.82 11.98 6.25
C GLU A 361 -1.94 11.18 7.54
N TYR A 362 -1.51 11.74 8.66
CA TYR A 362 -1.55 11.05 9.95
C TYR A 362 -2.98 10.65 10.37
N THR A 363 -3.25 9.36 10.62
CA THR A 363 -4.59 8.77 10.88
C THR A 363 -5.22 9.15 12.23
N ILE A 364 -4.89 10.30 12.79
CA ILE A 364 -5.58 10.84 13.98
C ILE A 364 -6.80 11.67 13.62
N ASN A 365 -6.89 12.14 12.37
CA ASN A 365 -7.99 12.98 11.90
C ASN A 365 -8.58 12.42 10.62
N THR A 366 -9.69 11.71 10.76
CA THR A 366 -10.43 11.12 9.63
C THR A 366 -10.91 12.16 8.62
N GLN A 367 -10.92 13.45 8.97
CA GLN A 367 -11.25 14.54 8.04
C GLN A 367 -10.11 14.91 7.10
N LEU A 368 -8.88 14.46 7.34
CA LEU A 368 -7.72 14.73 6.48
C LEU A 368 -7.43 13.61 5.49
N GLU A 369 -8.13 12.49 5.57
CA GLU A 369 -7.79 11.28 4.81
C GLU A 369 -8.11 11.37 3.32
N GLY A 370 -8.82 12.42 2.90
CA GLY A 370 -9.06 12.72 1.48
C GLY A 370 -7.94 13.53 0.84
N TRP A 371 -6.96 14.04 1.60
CA TRP A 371 -5.85 14.80 1.03
C TRP A 371 -4.88 13.88 0.31
N PHE A 372 -4.47 14.29 -0.89
CA PHE A 372 -3.37 13.67 -1.60
C PHE A 372 -2.30 14.72 -1.88
N ASN A 373 -1.07 14.24 -2.01
CA ASN A 373 0.01 15.04 -2.54
C ASN A 373 0.64 14.26 -3.69
N LEU A 374 0.56 14.79 -4.91
CA LEU A 374 1.18 14.23 -6.11
C LEU A 374 2.45 15.03 -6.39
N HIS A 375 3.61 14.45 -6.10
CA HIS A 375 4.91 15.12 -6.24
C HIS A 375 5.64 14.63 -7.47
N GLY A 376 6.81 15.21 -7.73
CA GLY A 376 7.69 14.74 -8.79
C GLY A 376 7.09 14.90 -10.19
N ILE A 377 6.09 15.76 -10.40
CA ILE A 377 5.55 15.98 -11.75
C ILE A 377 6.52 16.88 -12.51
N TRP A 378 6.83 16.54 -13.76
CA TRP A 378 7.87 17.23 -14.54
C TRP A 378 7.31 18.48 -15.23
N LYS A 379 8.09 19.57 -15.27
CA LYS A 379 7.65 20.82 -15.92
C LYS A 379 7.89 20.81 -17.43
N GLN A 380 8.82 20.00 -17.91
CA GLN A 380 9.21 19.93 -19.31
C GLN A 380 9.57 18.50 -19.69
N PHE A 381 9.28 18.14 -20.94
CA PHE A 381 9.66 16.89 -21.59
C PHE A 381 10.54 17.16 -22.80
N GLU A 382 11.31 16.16 -23.21
CA GLU A 382 12.02 16.18 -24.48
C GLU A 382 11.04 16.05 -25.64
N VAL A 383 11.26 16.84 -26.68
CA VAL A 383 10.52 16.68 -27.94
C VAL A 383 11.06 15.41 -28.64
N PRO A 384 10.21 14.43 -28.98
CA PRO A 384 10.67 13.18 -29.58
C PRO A 384 11.56 13.39 -30.82
N ALA A 385 12.69 12.68 -30.86
CA ALA A 385 13.70 12.75 -31.92
C ALA A 385 14.26 14.17 -32.22
N ALA A 386 14.06 15.15 -31.34
CA ALA A 386 14.59 16.51 -31.48
C ALA A 386 15.60 16.81 -30.37
N SER A 387 16.88 16.55 -30.66
CA SER A 387 17.98 16.66 -29.69
C SER A 387 17.99 18.00 -28.94
N GLY A 388 17.84 17.91 -27.60
CA GLY A 388 17.88 19.04 -26.67
C GLY A 388 16.67 19.99 -26.74
N ALA A 389 15.69 19.72 -27.60
CA ALA A 389 14.45 20.49 -27.63
C ALA A 389 13.54 20.01 -26.51
N LEU A 390 12.96 20.96 -25.76
CA LEU A 390 12.03 20.69 -24.67
C LEU A 390 10.68 21.37 -24.96
N PHE A 391 9.59 20.72 -24.58
CA PHE A 391 8.26 21.31 -24.55
C PHE A 391 7.68 21.27 -23.13
N THR A 392 6.63 22.06 -22.89
CA THR A 392 5.95 22.08 -21.58
C THR A 392 4.69 21.23 -21.69
N PRO A 393 4.66 20.02 -21.09
CA PRO A 393 3.52 19.13 -21.23
C PRO A 393 2.28 19.69 -20.55
N THR A 394 1.14 19.24 -21.05
CA THR A 394 -0.15 19.42 -20.38
C THR A 394 -0.51 18.15 -19.60
N TYR A 395 -1.22 18.31 -18.50
CA TYR A 395 -1.68 17.22 -17.63
C TYR A 395 -3.20 17.26 -17.44
N ALA A 396 -3.87 16.11 -17.51
CA ALA A 396 -5.22 15.92 -16.99
C ALA A 396 -5.15 15.07 -15.72
N LEU A 397 -5.95 15.38 -14.71
CA LEU A 397 -5.97 14.63 -13.44
C LEU A 397 -7.21 13.75 -13.35
N SER A 398 -7.08 12.50 -12.89
CA SER A 398 -8.19 11.60 -12.55
C SER A 398 -8.13 11.13 -11.10
N VAL A 399 -9.28 10.85 -10.49
CA VAL A 399 -9.41 10.21 -9.17
C VAL A 399 -10.31 8.98 -9.37
N ASN A 400 -9.76 7.81 -9.07
CA ASN A 400 -10.36 6.51 -9.37
C ASN A 400 -10.35 5.64 -8.10
N PRO A 401 -11.38 4.81 -7.86
CA PRO A 401 -11.30 3.78 -6.84
C PRO A 401 -10.31 2.69 -7.28
N LEU A 402 -9.58 2.10 -6.35
CA LEU A 402 -8.85 0.85 -6.58
C LEU A 402 -9.76 -0.30 -6.19
N ASN A 403 -10.59 -0.72 -7.14
CA ASN A 403 -11.67 -1.69 -6.92
C ASN A 403 -11.68 -2.82 -7.95
N GLY A 404 -10.54 -3.07 -8.59
CA GLY A 404 -10.40 -4.14 -9.57
C GLY A 404 -11.20 -3.97 -10.87
N THR A 405 -11.53 -2.74 -11.28
CA THR A 405 -12.35 -2.51 -12.49
C THR A 405 -11.58 -2.56 -13.81
N GLY A 406 -10.26 -2.74 -13.79
CA GLY A 406 -9.40 -2.94 -14.96
C GLY A 406 -8.17 -2.03 -15.03
N PHE A 407 -7.14 -2.47 -15.78
CA PHE A 407 -5.91 -1.71 -16.05
C PHE A 407 -6.18 -0.37 -16.74
N ASP A 408 -7.07 -0.37 -17.74
CA ASP A 408 -7.51 0.82 -18.47
C ASP A 408 -8.16 1.88 -17.56
N ARG A 409 -8.71 1.43 -16.43
CA ARG A 409 -9.32 2.29 -15.42
C ARG A 409 -8.38 2.73 -14.29
N GLN A 410 -7.10 2.34 -14.35
CA GLN A 410 -6.14 2.54 -13.27
C GLN A 410 -6.62 1.90 -11.96
N ALA A 411 -7.33 0.78 -12.07
CA ALA A 411 -7.82 -0.03 -10.98
C ALA A 411 -7.60 -1.52 -11.33
N PRO A 412 -6.34 -1.98 -11.48
CA PRO A 412 -6.06 -3.35 -11.88
C PRO A 412 -6.78 -4.37 -10.99
N GLU A 413 -7.21 -5.47 -11.59
CA GLU A 413 -7.88 -6.56 -10.88
C GLU A 413 -7.01 -7.05 -9.71
N GLY A 414 -7.62 -7.09 -8.53
CA GLY A 414 -6.98 -7.49 -7.27
C GLY A 414 -5.95 -6.55 -6.64
N LEU A 415 -5.68 -5.38 -7.24
CA LEU A 415 -4.91 -4.31 -6.59
C LEU A 415 -5.87 -3.36 -5.83
N LEU A 416 -5.81 -3.39 -4.50
CA LEU A 416 -6.60 -2.59 -3.58
C LEU A 416 -5.76 -1.45 -2.94
N PRO A 417 -6.39 -0.43 -2.32
CA PRO A 417 -5.66 0.67 -1.69
C PRO A 417 -4.67 0.25 -0.59
N GLU A 418 -5.03 -0.76 0.21
CA GLU A 418 -4.23 -1.24 1.33
C GLU A 418 -2.86 -1.80 0.91
N ASP A 419 -2.76 -2.27 -0.34
CA ASP A 419 -1.55 -2.88 -0.91
C ASP A 419 -0.46 -1.86 -1.17
N PHE A 420 -0.85 -0.60 -1.39
CA PHE A 420 0.05 0.49 -1.71
C PHE A 420 0.24 1.46 -0.54
N ASP A 421 -0.59 1.38 0.49
CA ASP A 421 -0.45 2.21 1.70
C ASP A 421 0.59 1.61 2.67
N SER A 422 1.86 1.66 2.27
CA SER A 422 2.97 1.15 3.10
C SER A 422 3.16 1.94 4.42
N ILE A 423 2.65 3.17 4.48
CA ILE A 423 2.91 4.14 5.55
C ILE A 423 1.90 4.00 6.69
N GLN A 424 0.64 3.70 6.35
CA GLN A 424 -0.45 3.57 7.33
C GLN A 424 -1.39 2.42 7.08
N GLY A 425 -1.32 1.72 5.96
CA GLY A 425 -2.21 0.60 5.68
C GLY A 425 -2.00 -0.59 6.61
N GLN A 426 -2.74 -1.65 6.39
CA GLN A 426 -2.66 -2.86 7.21
C GLN A 426 -1.30 -3.53 7.15
N ALA A 427 -0.61 -3.41 6.01
CA ALA A 427 0.76 -3.85 5.82
C ALA A 427 1.80 -2.88 6.44
N SER A 428 1.38 -1.75 7.00
CA SER A 428 2.29 -0.79 7.63
C SER A 428 2.71 -1.24 9.02
N PHE A 429 3.97 -0.98 9.34
CA PHE A 429 4.54 -1.21 10.67
C PHE A 429 4.32 -0.02 11.63
N SER A 430 3.57 1.00 11.20
CA SER A 430 3.25 2.17 12.01
C SER A 430 2.50 1.82 13.29
N THR A 431 2.67 2.66 14.32
CA THR A 431 1.93 2.54 15.59
C THR A 431 0.43 2.83 15.44
N THR A 432 0.04 3.48 14.36
CA THR A 432 -1.35 3.75 13.98
C THR A 432 -1.58 3.26 12.57
N GLN A 433 -2.58 2.40 12.39
CA GLN A 433 -2.95 1.87 11.09
C GLN A 433 -4.31 2.43 10.67
N ARG A 434 -4.43 2.72 9.37
CA ARG A 434 -5.67 2.99 8.66
C ARG A 434 -6.38 1.66 8.46
N ASP A 435 -7.61 1.59 8.93
CA ASP A 435 -8.45 0.40 8.88
C ASP A 435 -9.60 0.51 7.86
N THR A 436 -9.78 1.68 7.22
CA THR A 436 -10.85 1.89 6.24
C THR A 436 -10.39 2.64 4.98
N TYR A 437 -10.78 2.10 3.83
CA TYR A 437 -10.67 2.72 2.51
C TYR A 437 -12.05 2.86 1.86
N ILE A 438 -12.27 3.90 1.04
CA ILE A 438 -13.54 4.12 0.34
C ILE A 438 -13.35 3.80 -1.14
N ASN A 439 -13.84 2.63 -1.57
CA ASN A 439 -13.78 2.19 -2.97
C ASN A 439 -15.14 2.29 -3.71
N ALA A 440 -16.21 2.65 -2.98
CA ALA A 440 -17.55 2.80 -3.54
C ALA A 440 -17.82 4.23 -4.03
N PHE A 441 -17.08 4.68 -5.05
CA PHE A 441 -17.32 5.96 -5.72
C PHE A 441 -17.04 5.88 -7.23
N ALA A 442 -17.62 6.79 -8.00
CA ALA A 442 -17.40 6.83 -9.44
C ALA A 442 -16.07 7.53 -9.77
N SER A 443 -15.29 6.97 -10.70
CA SER A 443 -14.11 7.64 -11.24
C SER A 443 -14.46 8.99 -11.86
N GLU A 444 -13.62 9.99 -11.64
CA GLU A 444 -13.79 11.34 -12.19
C GLU A 444 -12.50 11.89 -12.77
N VAL A 445 -12.61 12.64 -13.86
CA VAL A 445 -11.53 13.43 -14.47
C VAL A 445 -11.78 14.91 -14.21
N PHE A 446 -10.74 15.62 -13.78
CA PHE A 446 -10.78 17.07 -13.52
C PHE A 446 -11.17 17.83 -14.78
N HIS A 447 -12.17 18.70 -14.64
CA HIS A 447 -12.52 19.65 -15.68
C HIS A 447 -13.05 20.95 -15.07
N GLU A 448 -12.56 22.10 -15.54
CA GLU A 448 -12.75 23.42 -14.91
C GLU A 448 -14.18 23.95 -14.93
N VAL A 449 -15.03 23.36 -15.78
CA VAL A 449 -16.49 23.61 -15.84
C VAL A 449 -17.26 22.62 -14.95
N GLU A 450 -17.13 21.32 -15.22
CA GLU A 450 -17.73 20.22 -14.46
C GLU A 450 -16.92 18.94 -14.71
N ASN A 451 -16.55 18.22 -13.64
CA ASN A 451 -15.77 16.97 -13.77
C ASN A 451 -16.49 15.96 -14.66
N LEU A 452 -15.68 15.30 -15.49
CA LEU A 452 -16.15 14.26 -16.38
C LEU A 452 -16.20 12.94 -15.61
N ARG A 453 -17.27 12.17 -15.79
CA ARG A 453 -17.36 10.83 -15.23
C ARG A 453 -16.54 9.86 -16.07
N ASP A 454 -15.93 8.91 -15.38
CA ASP A 454 -15.13 7.84 -15.95
C ASP A 454 -13.79 8.32 -16.51
N VAL A 455 -12.74 7.57 -16.21
CA VAL A 455 -11.35 7.86 -16.57
C VAL A 455 -11.08 7.73 -18.07
N SER A 456 -11.93 7.00 -18.82
CA SER A 456 -11.91 6.99 -20.29
C SER A 456 -12.06 8.38 -20.91
N ARG A 457 -12.50 9.38 -20.15
CA ARG A 457 -12.64 10.78 -20.57
C ARG A 457 -11.40 11.64 -20.29
N LYS A 458 -10.27 11.04 -19.89
CA LYS A 458 -8.99 11.72 -19.56
C LYS A 458 -8.56 12.75 -20.60
N ASP A 459 -8.74 12.46 -21.89
CA ASP A 459 -8.28 13.31 -22.99
C ASP A 459 -9.11 14.58 -23.13
N ALA A 460 -10.34 14.57 -22.61
CA ALA A 460 -11.22 15.72 -22.52
C ALA A 460 -11.11 16.46 -21.18
N GLY A 461 -10.26 16.01 -20.25
CA GLY A 461 -10.00 16.71 -18.99
C GLY A 461 -9.35 18.08 -19.22
N THR A 462 -9.49 19.00 -18.27
CA THR A 462 -8.86 20.33 -18.42
C THR A 462 -7.34 20.19 -18.49
N PRO A 463 -6.71 20.64 -19.59
CA PRO A 463 -5.27 20.58 -19.74
C PRO A 463 -4.61 21.56 -18.77
N LEU A 464 -3.88 21.03 -17.79
CA LEU A 464 -3.13 21.79 -16.81
C LEU A 464 -1.67 21.89 -17.26
N ILE A 465 -1.15 23.11 -17.36
CA ILE A 465 0.20 23.39 -17.85
C ILE A 465 1.00 24.17 -16.80
N TRP A 466 2.29 23.88 -16.67
CA TRP A 466 3.17 24.65 -15.81
C TRP A 466 3.44 26.03 -16.43
N ASN A 467 3.11 27.09 -15.71
CA ASN A 467 3.43 28.44 -16.14
C ASN A 467 4.70 28.94 -15.43
N PHE A 468 5.80 29.09 -16.17
CA PHE A 468 7.08 29.54 -15.63
C PHE A 468 7.06 30.97 -15.08
N GLU A 469 6.28 31.88 -15.68
CA GLU A 469 6.18 33.27 -15.20
C GLU A 469 5.46 33.36 -13.84
N ARG A 470 4.42 32.55 -13.66
CA ARG A 470 3.62 32.49 -12.43
C ARG A 470 4.16 31.48 -11.42
N ASN A 471 5.11 30.64 -11.83
CA ASN A 471 5.69 29.56 -11.05
C ASN A 471 4.62 28.64 -10.41
N THR A 472 3.59 28.30 -11.18
CA THR A 472 2.47 27.48 -10.72
C THR A 472 1.71 26.86 -11.89
N LEU A 473 0.90 25.84 -11.59
CA LEU A 473 0.05 25.17 -12.56
C LEU A 473 -1.19 26.01 -12.89
N VAL A 474 -1.50 26.15 -14.17
CA VAL A 474 -2.68 26.87 -14.68
C VAL A 474 -3.43 26.02 -15.69
N SER A 475 -4.73 26.26 -15.87
CA SER A 475 -5.46 25.77 -17.04
C SER A 475 -4.83 26.36 -18.30
N ALA A 476 -4.50 25.53 -19.29
CA ALA A 476 -4.04 25.98 -20.60
C ALA A 476 -5.16 26.67 -21.40
N GLU A 477 -6.43 26.41 -21.07
CA GLU A 477 -7.60 27.03 -21.72
C GLU A 477 -7.88 28.43 -21.20
N THR A 478 -7.89 28.61 -19.87
CA THR A 478 -8.32 29.86 -19.23
C THR A 478 -7.22 30.63 -18.51
N GLY A 479 -6.04 30.03 -18.34
CA GLY A 479 -4.93 30.61 -17.59
C GLY A 479 -5.21 30.77 -16.10
N ARG A 480 -6.25 30.13 -15.55
CA ARG A 480 -6.59 30.17 -14.12
C ARG A 480 -5.76 29.15 -13.34
N THR A 481 -5.32 29.51 -12.15
CA THR A 481 -4.65 28.57 -11.24
C THR A 481 -5.67 27.60 -10.63
N ILE A 482 -5.23 26.41 -10.18
CA ILE A 482 -6.14 25.44 -9.52
C ILE A 482 -7.00 26.09 -8.42
N PRO A 483 -6.44 26.89 -7.47
CA PRO A 483 -7.26 27.54 -6.44
C PRO A 483 -8.26 28.58 -6.97
N ALA A 484 -8.01 29.14 -8.16
CA ALA A 484 -8.90 30.11 -8.81
C ALA A 484 -9.96 29.44 -9.71
N ILE A 485 -9.81 28.16 -10.05
CA ILE A 485 -10.82 27.36 -10.74
C ILE A 485 -11.95 27.08 -9.74
N LEU A 486 -12.89 28.04 -9.68
CA LEU A 486 -14.19 27.99 -9.00
C LEU A 486 -14.19 27.34 -7.60
N PRO A 487 -13.57 27.97 -6.58
CA PRO A 487 -13.54 27.49 -5.19
C PRO A 487 -14.92 27.34 -4.50
N ASN A 488 -16.04 27.47 -5.23
CA ASN A 488 -17.40 27.36 -4.70
C ASN A 488 -18.39 26.61 -5.62
N ARG A 489 -17.98 26.04 -6.77
CA ARG A 489 -18.93 25.40 -7.71
C ARG A 489 -18.51 24.06 -8.30
N ARG A 490 -17.68 23.30 -7.56
CA ARG A 490 -17.31 21.87 -7.75
C ARG A 490 -16.01 21.63 -8.55
N PRO A 491 -14.82 21.83 -7.94
CA PRO A 491 -13.63 21.13 -8.42
C PRO A 491 -13.77 19.62 -8.18
N MET A 492 -13.07 18.79 -8.98
CA MET A 492 -12.80 17.35 -8.76
C MET A 492 -12.42 16.98 -7.34
N PHE A 493 -11.82 17.95 -6.67
CA PHE A 493 -11.38 17.87 -5.31
C PHE A 493 -12.47 18.37 -4.36
N GLY A 494 -13.59 17.63 -4.34
CA GLY A 494 -14.68 17.77 -3.39
C GLY A 494 -15.60 18.99 -3.55
N ASP A 495 -16.83 18.86 -3.03
CA ASP A 495 -17.69 20.02 -2.75
C ASP A 495 -17.05 20.94 -1.68
N PRO A 496 -17.50 22.21 -1.55
CA PRO A 496 -17.10 23.06 -0.44
C PRO A 496 -17.21 22.32 0.88
N ASN A 497 -16.22 22.52 1.77
CA ASN A 497 -16.17 21.89 3.08
C ASN A 497 -17.31 22.40 3.99
N ASP A 498 -18.53 21.92 3.76
CA ASP A 498 -19.73 22.23 4.53
C ASP A 498 -19.77 21.36 5.80
N VAL A 499 -18.73 21.48 6.64
CA VAL A 499 -18.66 20.76 7.91
C VAL A 499 -19.65 21.36 8.91
N CYS A 500 -20.40 20.50 9.58
CA CYS A 500 -21.18 20.89 10.75
C CYS A 500 -20.24 21.37 11.90
N PRO A 501 -20.51 22.51 12.54
CA PRO A 501 -19.75 22.99 13.71
C PRO A 501 -19.63 21.97 14.85
N LEU A 502 -20.57 21.02 14.98
CA LEU A 502 -20.52 19.98 16.02
C LEU A 502 -19.42 18.94 15.74
N ASN A 503 -19.09 18.67 14.47
CA ASN A 503 -18.01 17.75 14.10
C ASN A 503 -16.62 18.33 14.43
N VAL A 504 -16.50 19.66 14.56
CA VAL A 504 -15.26 20.37 14.93
C VAL A 504 -14.98 20.30 16.45
N VAL A 505 -15.97 19.93 17.26
CA VAL A 505 -15.92 19.97 18.74
C VAL A 505 -15.62 18.60 19.35
N GLN A 506 -15.82 17.50 18.63
CA GLN A 506 -15.98 16.18 19.24
C GLN A 506 -14.68 15.41 19.57
N TYR A 507 -13.50 15.99 19.34
CA TYR A 507 -12.22 15.40 19.76
C TYR A 507 -11.73 16.04 21.08
N PRO A 508 -11.75 15.31 22.22
CA PRO A 508 -10.90 15.61 23.34
C PRO A 508 -9.48 15.12 23.03
N SER A 509 -8.49 15.97 23.28
CA SER A 509 -7.10 15.57 23.43
C SER A 509 -6.99 14.59 24.61
N GLY A 510 -6.95 13.28 24.36
CA GLY A 510 -6.67 12.27 25.40
C GLY A 510 -7.15 10.86 25.06
N THR A 511 -6.18 9.96 24.89
CA THR A 511 -6.15 8.50 25.10
C THR A 511 -7.43 7.78 25.58
N GLY A 512 -8.48 7.76 24.76
CA GLY A 512 -9.68 6.97 25.03
C GLY A 512 -10.32 6.43 23.76
N THR A 513 -10.45 5.11 23.68
CA THR A 513 -11.25 4.41 22.67
C THR A 513 -12.72 4.81 22.81
N THR A 514 -13.23 5.62 21.89
CA THR A 514 -14.68 5.88 21.79
C THR A 514 -15.20 5.56 20.38
N PRO A 515 -16.37 4.89 20.26
CA PRO A 515 -16.82 4.30 19.01
C PRO A 515 -17.43 5.33 18.04
N VAL A 516 -17.53 4.91 16.78
CA VAL A 516 -18.15 5.50 15.55
C VAL A 516 -19.42 6.35 15.76
N THR A 517 -20.12 6.22 16.89
CA THR A 517 -21.17 7.15 17.33
C THR A 517 -20.74 8.62 17.45
N ALA A 518 -19.44 8.92 17.47
CA ALA A 518 -18.93 10.29 17.47
C ALA A 518 -19.03 11.01 16.10
N MET A 519 -19.29 10.31 14.99
CA MET A 519 -19.32 10.92 13.65
C MET A 519 -20.70 11.46 13.24
N LEU A 520 -21.76 11.13 13.98
CA LEU A 520 -23.15 11.46 13.62
C LEU A 520 -23.88 12.33 14.66
N GLY A 521 -23.16 12.83 15.67
CA GLY A 521 -23.76 13.35 16.88
C GLY A 521 -24.57 12.28 17.66
N PRO A 522 -24.97 12.56 18.90
CA PRO A 522 -25.79 11.67 19.71
C PRO A 522 -27.02 11.17 18.94
N LYS A 523 -27.23 9.86 18.92
CA LYS A 523 -28.41 9.22 18.28
C LYS A 523 -29.71 9.94 18.68
N TRP A 524 -29.85 10.31 19.96
CA TRP A 524 -31.04 11.03 20.44
C TRP A 524 -31.22 12.45 19.87
N LEU A 525 -30.16 13.17 19.46
CA LEU A 525 -30.31 14.48 18.79
C LEU A 525 -30.81 14.30 17.36
N ARG A 526 -30.39 13.21 16.70
CA ARG A 526 -30.94 12.80 15.40
C ARG A 526 -32.37 12.33 15.55
N ASP A 527 -32.68 11.47 16.53
CA ASP A 527 -34.04 11.04 16.85
C ASP A 527 -34.92 12.26 17.26
N PHE A 528 -34.41 13.23 18.02
CA PHE A 528 -35.14 14.46 18.35
C PHE A 528 -35.37 15.36 17.11
N ARG A 529 -34.38 15.47 16.24
CA ARG A 529 -34.53 16.14 14.95
C ARG A 529 -35.61 15.44 14.12
N ASP A 530 -35.48 14.14 13.95
CA ASP A 530 -36.25 13.32 13.00
C ASP A 530 -37.68 13.06 13.51
N ASP A 531 -37.83 12.71 14.78
CA ASP A 531 -39.12 12.33 15.38
C ASP A 531 -39.88 13.50 16.01
N ILE A 532 -39.23 14.65 16.28
CA ILE A 532 -39.87 15.80 16.95
C ILE A 532 -39.80 17.07 16.11
N LEU A 533 -38.60 17.53 15.71
CA LEU A 533 -38.47 18.81 15.00
C LEU A 533 -39.02 18.74 13.58
N LEU A 534 -38.67 17.71 12.81
CA LEU A 534 -39.09 17.52 11.42
C LEU A 534 -40.57 17.13 11.27
N GLN A 535 -41.24 16.73 12.36
CA GLN A 535 -42.68 16.49 12.36
C GLN A 535 -43.52 17.78 12.37
N SER A 536 -42.90 18.96 12.46
CA SER A 536 -43.58 20.25 12.42
C SER A 536 -42.95 21.20 11.41
N ALA A 537 -43.77 22.00 10.71
CA ALA A 537 -43.27 22.98 9.74
C ALA A 537 -42.31 24.02 10.38
N LEU A 538 -42.58 24.38 11.65
CA LEU A 538 -41.76 25.34 12.38
C LEU A 538 -40.42 24.73 12.83
N GLY A 539 -40.41 23.45 13.23
CA GLY A 539 -39.20 22.72 13.57
C GLY A 539 -38.34 22.39 12.35
N ALA A 540 -38.96 22.03 11.22
CA ALA A 540 -38.25 21.86 9.95
C ALA A 540 -37.58 23.16 9.48
N ALA A 541 -38.27 24.31 9.56
CA ALA A 541 -37.69 25.61 9.24
C ALA A 541 -36.53 26.00 10.18
N ALA A 542 -36.59 25.61 11.46
CA ALA A 542 -35.50 25.83 12.40
C ALA A 542 -34.27 24.94 12.13
N VAL A 543 -34.49 23.70 11.71
CA VAL A 543 -33.44 22.76 11.28
C VAL A 543 -32.78 23.25 9.98
N ASP A 544 -33.57 23.73 9.02
CA ASP A 544 -33.06 24.33 7.78
C ASP A 544 -32.22 25.59 8.05
N LEU A 545 -32.70 26.48 8.92
CA LEU A 545 -31.94 27.66 9.32
C LEU A 545 -30.62 27.29 10.00
N TYR A 546 -30.63 26.26 10.85
CA TYR A 546 -29.42 25.73 11.49
C TYR A 546 -28.39 25.23 10.47
N TYR A 547 -28.81 24.44 9.47
CA TYR A 547 -27.91 23.93 8.43
C TYR A 547 -27.40 25.04 7.49
N GLN A 548 -28.20 26.08 7.21
CA GLN A 548 -27.76 27.23 6.42
C GLN A 548 -26.71 28.09 7.13
N VAL A 549 -26.81 28.23 8.45
CA VAL A 549 -25.88 29.07 9.26
C VAL A 549 -24.62 28.29 9.68
N SER A 550 -24.71 26.96 9.75
CA SER A 550 -23.64 26.07 10.22
C SER A 550 -22.29 26.23 9.50
N PRO A 551 -22.20 26.29 8.15
CA PRO A 551 -20.91 26.45 7.46
C PRO A 551 -20.23 27.79 7.74
N TRP A 552 -21.00 28.86 7.89
CA TRP A 552 -20.46 30.18 8.27
C TRP A 552 -19.96 30.18 9.72
N MET A 553 -20.72 29.55 10.62
CA MET A 553 -20.36 29.45 12.03
C MET A 553 -19.11 28.58 12.25
N ALA A 554 -18.99 27.46 11.53
CA ALA A 554 -17.77 26.62 11.54
C ALA A 554 -16.54 27.42 11.07
N ARG A 555 -16.66 28.16 9.96
CA ARG A 555 -15.61 29.05 9.45
C ARG A 555 -15.23 30.15 10.44
N TYR A 556 -16.21 30.73 11.14
CA TYR A 556 -15.97 31.75 12.16
C TYR A 556 -15.23 31.18 13.37
N LEU A 557 -15.66 30.01 13.89
CA LEU A 557 -15.06 29.34 15.04
C LEU A 557 -13.61 28.91 14.76
N LEU A 558 -13.32 28.34 13.57
CA LEU A 558 -11.98 27.93 13.18
C LEU A 558 -10.98 29.10 13.10
N ARG A 559 -11.46 30.32 12.86
CA ARG A 559 -10.64 31.53 12.76
C ARG A 559 -10.48 32.28 14.08
N HIS A 560 -11.23 31.93 15.12
CA HIS A 560 -11.27 32.67 16.39
C HIS A 560 -11.16 31.71 17.58
N GLU A 561 -9.95 31.59 18.11
CA GLU A 561 -9.62 30.63 19.18
C GLU A 561 -10.49 30.82 20.45
N THR A 562 -10.76 32.06 20.85
CA THR A 562 -11.60 32.37 22.01
C THR A 562 -13.06 31.95 21.79
N ALA A 563 -13.58 32.16 20.58
CA ALA A 563 -14.94 31.75 20.21
C ALA A 563 -15.04 30.22 20.16
N MET A 564 -14.02 29.54 19.62
CA MET A 564 -13.91 28.08 19.65
C MET A 564 -13.91 27.54 21.08
N ARG A 565 -13.11 28.12 21.99
CA ARG A 565 -13.09 27.67 23.40
C ARG A 565 -14.43 27.87 24.09
N LEU A 566 -15.07 29.02 23.94
CA LEU A 566 -16.40 29.29 24.52
C LEU A 566 -17.47 28.35 23.97
N PHE A 567 -17.46 28.12 22.65
CA PHE A 567 -18.37 27.19 21.99
C PHE A 567 -18.14 25.75 22.48
N ARG A 568 -16.89 25.29 22.56
CA ARG A 568 -16.53 23.99 23.13
C ARG A 568 -17.01 23.85 24.57
N HIS A 569 -16.80 24.84 25.44
CA HIS A 569 -17.28 24.79 26.82
C HIS A 569 -18.80 24.75 26.92
N GLY A 570 -19.50 25.53 26.10
CA GLY A 570 -20.97 25.51 26.04
C GLY A 570 -21.51 24.16 25.58
N VAL A 571 -20.94 23.61 24.50
CA VAL A 571 -21.30 22.29 23.98
C VAL A 571 -20.96 21.20 25.00
N HIS A 572 -19.77 21.20 25.60
CA HIS A 572 -19.41 20.22 26.65
C HIS A 572 -20.31 20.32 27.89
N GLY A 573 -20.70 21.52 28.33
CA GLY A 573 -21.65 21.69 29.43
C GLY A 573 -23.04 21.14 29.09
N MET A 574 -23.49 21.36 27.86
CA MET A 574 -24.72 20.77 27.33
C MET A 574 -24.62 19.23 27.26
N TYR A 575 -23.54 18.68 26.70
CA TYR A 575 -23.30 17.24 26.65
C TYR A 575 -23.21 16.61 28.04
N TRP A 576 -22.52 17.25 29.00
CA TRP A 576 -22.41 16.77 30.37
C TRP A 576 -23.79 16.71 31.04
N THR A 577 -24.59 17.77 30.97
CA THR A 577 -25.94 17.78 31.55
C THR A 577 -26.88 16.74 30.92
N ILE A 578 -26.71 16.46 29.63
CA ILE A 578 -27.54 15.52 28.87
C ILE A 578 -27.11 14.05 29.07
N MET A 579 -25.81 13.77 29.01
CA MET A 579 -25.24 12.45 29.22
C MET A 579 -25.45 11.98 30.66
N TYR A 580 -25.33 12.91 31.60
CA TYR A 580 -25.58 12.66 33.02
C TYR A 580 -27.02 12.99 33.42
N ARG A 581 -27.99 13.14 32.50
CA ARG A 581 -29.39 13.45 32.87
C ARG A 581 -29.99 12.37 33.77
N ASN A 582 -29.72 11.11 33.43
CA ASN A 582 -30.18 9.96 34.20
C ASN A 582 -29.38 9.79 35.48
N THR A 583 -28.11 10.22 35.56
CA THR A 583 -27.29 10.17 36.79
C THR A 583 -27.48 11.39 37.69
N ILE A 584 -27.96 12.51 37.18
CA ILE A 584 -28.43 13.68 37.95
C ILE A 584 -29.82 13.36 38.50
N ALA A 585 -30.73 12.82 37.67
CA ALA A 585 -32.02 12.32 38.12
C ALA A 585 -31.85 11.13 39.08
N ALA A 586 -30.98 10.17 38.77
CA ALA A 586 -30.62 9.08 39.66
C ALA A 586 -29.71 9.53 40.81
N GLY A 587 -29.05 10.69 40.76
CA GLY A 587 -28.27 11.26 41.85
C GLY A 587 -29.17 11.96 42.86
N LEU A 588 -30.21 12.64 42.38
CA LEU A 588 -31.32 13.16 43.19
C LEU A 588 -32.17 12.01 43.76
N ALA A 589 -32.50 11.02 42.93
CA ALA A 589 -33.19 9.81 43.39
C ALA A 589 -32.28 8.96 44.28
N ALA A 590 -30.96 8.91 44.07
CA ALA A 590 -29.99 8.25 44.95
C ALA A 590 -29.78 9.04 46.22
N LEU A 591 -29.88 10.36 46.26
CA LEU A 591 -29.91 11.11 47.52
C LEU A 591 -31.16 10.74 48.34
N LEU A 592 -32.32 10.62 47.67
CA LEU A 592 -33.58 10.18 48.26
C LEU A 592 -33.56 8.67 48.65
N LEU A 593 -32.91 7.84 47.85
CA LEU A 593 -32.75 6.40 48.07
C LEU A 593 -31.60 6.08 49.00
N VAL A 594 -30.55 6.91 49.15
CA VAL A 594 -29.47 6.79 50.14
C VAL A 594 -30.01 7.22 51.49
N ALA A 595 -30.87 8.25 51.56
CA ALA A 595 -31.68 8.50 52.74
C ALA A 595 -32.58 7.29 53.10
N GLY A 596 -33.12 6.58 52.09
CA GLY A 596 -33.89 5.33 52.26
C GLY A 596 -33.06 4.05 52.48
N ALA A 597 -31.81 3.98 52.01
CA ALA A 597 -30.96 2.79 51.98
C ALA A 597 -29.95 2.77 53.13
N VAL A 598 -29.56 3.94 53.65
CA VAL A 598 -28.99 4.06 55.01
C VAL A 598 -29.97 3.49 56.04
N ALA A 599 -31.28 3.57 55.77
CA ALA A 599 -32.33 2.94 56.58
C ALA A 599 -32.56 1.45 56.26
N ALA A 600 -32.46 1.01 54.99
CA ALA A 600 -32.86 -0.34 54.60
C ALA A 600 -31.73 -1.39 54.55
N ILE A 601 -30.46 -1.03 54.38
CA ILE A 601 -29.42 -2.02 54.06
C ILE A 601 -28.18 -1.82 54.93
N ARG A 602 -28.45 -2.00 56.23
CA ARG A 602 -27.58 -2.65 57.21
C ARG A 602 -27.35 -4.15 56.91
N ARG A 603 -27.55 -4.64 55.67
CA ARG A 603 -27.56 -6.08 55.34
C ARG A 603 -27.07 -6.40 53.93
N ARG A 604 -25.74 -6.60 53.81
CA ARG A 604 -25.00 -7.57 52.97
C ARG A 604 -25.43 -7.70 51.48
N LYS A 605 -24.65 -7.18 50.52
CA LYS A 605 -23.41 -7.72 49.89
C LYS A 605 -23.59 -9.00 49.04
N ALA A 606 -23.44 -8.85 47.72
CA ALA A 606 -22.60 -9.65 46.81
C ALA A 606 -22.48 -8.84 45.48
N ARG A 607 -21.29 -8.36 45.07
CA ARG A 607 -20.33 -9.01 44.12
C ARG A 607 -21.06 -9.56 42.88
N ALA A 608 -21.03 -8.89 41.73
CA ALA A 608 -19.92 -8.69 40.79
C ALA A 608 -19.84 -9.77 39.70
N ALA A 609 -19.59 -9.29 38.48
CA ALA A 609 -18.94 -9.94 37.33
C ALA A 609 -19.79 -10.85 36.42
N ALA A 610 -20.25 -10.26 35.31
CA ALA A 610 -20.50 -10.96 34.03
C ALA A 610 -20.61 -9.91 32.90
N ALA A 611 -19.49 -9.34 32.46
CA ALA A 611 -19.43 -8.41 31.32
C ALA A 611 -18.00 -8.34 30.76
N LEU A 612 -17.47 -9.47 30.28
CA LEU A 612 -16.11 -9.56 29.74
C LEU A 612 -15.99 -10.61 28.62
N LEU A 613 -17.05 -10.81 27.82
CA LEU A 613 -17.09 -11.81 26.75
C LEU A 613 -17.79 -11.32 25.46
N LEU A 614 -17.72 -10.03 25.14
CA LEU A 614 -18.36 -9.53 23.90
C LEU A 614 -17.55 -8.42 23.19
N ALA A 615 -16.22 -8.53 23.22
CA ALA A 615 -15.31 -7.52 22.66
C ALA A 615 -14.20 -8.10 21.77
N ALA A 616 -14.40 -9.29 21.18
CA ALA A 616 -13.36 -9.99 20.41
C ALA A 616 -13.81 -10.43 19.01
N ALA A 617 -14.77 -9.74 18.39
CA ALA A 617 -15.15 -9.98 17.00
C ALA A 617 -15.18 -8.66 16.26
N LEU A 618 -14.49 -8.60 15.12
CA LEU A 618 -14.32 -7.52 14.13
C LEU A 618 -12.95 -6.84 14.14
N PHE A 619 -11.93 -7.53 13.62
CA PHE A 619 -10.77 -6.92 12.94
C PHE A 619 -10.12 -7.98 12.05
N LEU A 620 -10.48 -8.01 10.76
CA LEU A 620 -9.80 -8.80 9.73
C LEU A 620 -9.91 -8.07 8.41
N SER A 621 -8.78 -7.80 7.76
CA SER A 621 -8.71 -7.50 6.33
C SER A 621 -7.40 -8.07 5.74
N PRO A 622 -7.36 -8.27 4.40
CA PRO A 622 -6.25 -8.93 3.70
C PRO A 622 -4.97 -8.08 3.58
N GLN A 623 -3.92 -8.72 3.07
CA GLN A 623 -2.57 -8.16 2.89
C GLN A 623 -2.02 -8.59 1.52
N ALA A 624 -1.86 -7.67 0.56
CA ALA A 624 -1.07 -7.87 -0.67
C ALA A 624 0.24 -7.08 -0.60
N GLY A 625 1.17 -7.15 -1.56
CA GLY A 625 1.19 -7.75 -2.90
C GLY A 625 2.62 -7.60 -3.42
N ALA A 626 2.94 -8.33 -4.49
CA ALA A 626 4.28 -8.84 -4.69
C ALA A 626 4.53 -9.41 -6.11
N SER A 627 5.64 -9.03 -6.75
CA SER A 627 6.12 -9.50 -8.06
C SER A 627 6.44 -11.00 -8.13
N ILE A 628 5.39 -11.77 -8.36
CA ILE A 628 5.42 -13.21 -8.62
C ILE A 628 5.23 -13.45 -10.13
N ALA A 629 5.93 -14.45 -10.68
CA ALA A 629 5.60 -14.97 -12.00
C ALA A 629 4.12 -15.35 -12.07
N TYR A 630 3.42 -15.04 -13.16
CA TYR A 630 2.07 -15.53 -13.31
C TYR A 630 2.09 -17.07 -13.44
N VAL A 631 1.49 -17.77 -12.46
CA VAL A 631 1.42 -19.24 -12.38
C VAL A 631 -0.04 -19.68 -12.22
N THR A 632 -0.44 -20.76 -12.87
CA THR A 632 -1.83 -21.23 -12.81
C THR A 632 -2.11 -22.00 -11.51
N THR A 633 -3.37 -22.06 -11.06
CA THR A 633 -3.75 -22.85 -9.87
C THR A 633 -3.36 -24.34 -9.98
N PRO A 634 -3.50 -25.03 -11.13
CA PRO A 634 -2.96 -26.38 -11.29
C PRO A 634 -1.45 -26.50 -11.04
N GLU A 635 -0.64 -25.53 -11.47
CA GLU A 635 0.80 -25.50 -11.21
C GLU A 635 1.09 -25.23 -9.72
N MET A 636 0.37 -24.32 -9.07
CA MET A 636 0.44 -24.11 -7.61
C MET A 636 0.08 -25.37 -6.83
N VAL A 637 -1.00 -26.06 -7.23
CA VAL A 637 -1.42 -27.34 -6.64
C VAL A 637 -0.36 -28.40 -6.85
N ALA A 638 0.28 -28.46 -8.02
CA ALA A 638 1.35 -29.42 -8.30
C ALA A 638 2.56 -29.18 -7.37
N GLY A 639 2.97 -27.92 -7.22
CA GLY A 639 4.15 -27.53 -6.45
C GLY A 639 4.00 -27.51 -4.91
N ALA A 640 2.78 -27.55 -4.38
CA ALA A 640 2.50 -27.58 -2.94
C ALA A 640 2.53 -29.01 -2.36
N ASP A 641 3.06 -29.19 -1.16
CA ASP A 641 3.01 -30.47 -0.42
C ASP A 641 1.74 -30.59 0.42
N GLU A 642 1.30 -29.48 1.01
CA GLU A 642 0.09 -29.38 1.82
C GLU A 642 -0.75 -28.20 1.32
N ILE A 643 -2.07 -28.41 1.21
CA ILE A 643 -3.04 -27.33 0.97
C ILE A 643 -4.06 -27.42 2.09
N ILE A 644 -4.10 -26.42 2.96
CA ILE A 644 -4.87 -26.45 4.21
C ILE A 644 -5.70 -25.20 4.40
N THR A 645 -6.83 -25.33 5.10
CA THR A 645 -7.58 -24.20 5.62
C THR A 645 -7.52 -24.17 7.14
N GLY A 646 -7.60 -23.00 7.75
CA GLY A 646 -7.58 -22.88 9.20
C GLY A 646 -7.74 -21.46 9.71
N VAL A 647 -7.68 -21.30 11.03
CA VAL A 647 -7.73 -19.99 11.70
C VAL A 647 -6.40 -19.72 12.38
N ILE A 648 -5.83 -18.55 12.17
CA ILE A 648 -4.61 -18.12 12.83
C ILE A 648 -4.93 -17.80 14.29
N THR A 649 -4.37 -18.56 15.22
CA THR A 649 -4.65 -18.40 16.65
C THR A 649 -3.60 -17.55 17.37
N ALA A 650 -2.42 -17.39 16.79
CA ALA A 650 -1.35 -16.57 17.32
C ALA A 650 -0.34 -16.17 16.24
N THR A 651 0.16 -14.94 16.33
CA THR A 651 1.34 -14.47 15.61
C THR A 651 2.34 -13.87 16.59
N GLN A 652 3.62 -14.21 16.46
CA GLN A 652 4.67 -13.69 17.33
C GLN A 652 5.96 -13.45 16.54
N SER A 653 6.32 -12.18 16.37
CA SER A 653 7.63 -11.83 15.83
C SER A 653 8.72 -12.12 16.86
N ARG A 654 9.79 -12.76 16.41
CA ARG A 654 11.01 -13.01 17.18
C ARG A 654 12.22 -12.74 16.33
N ARG A 655 13.30 -12.36 17.00
CA ARG A 655 14.63 -12.34 16.39
C ARG A 655 15.17 -13.77 16.40
N ALA A 656 15.47 -14.32 15.24
CA ALA A 656 16.10 -15.62 15.11
C ALA A 656 17.62 -15.53 15.36
N LEU A 657 18.25 -16.69 15.53
CA LEU A 657 19.71 -16.83 15.34
C LEU A 657 19.99 -16.35 13.92
N GLY A 658 20.75 -15.27 13.74
CA GLY A 658 20.79 -14.59 12.43
C GLY A 658 20.54 -13.09 12.45
N GLY A 659 20.01 -12.54 13.54
CA GLY A 659 19.52 -11.16 13.53
C GLY A 659 18.24 -10.93 12.70
N ARG A 660 17.92 -11.82 11.75
CA ARG A 660 16.66 -11.88 11.01
C ARG A 660 15.46 -11.92 11.95
N ILE A 661 14.41 -11.21 11.56
CA ILE A 661 13.13 -11.25 12.25
C ILE A 661 12.24 -12.21 11.49
N TYR A 662 11.72 -13.20 12.21
CA TYR A 662 10.68 -14.08 11.72
C TYR A 662 9.42 -13.87 12.55
N THR A 663 8.28 -14.01 11.93
CA THR A 663 6.99 -14.09 12.60
C THR A 663 6.57 -15.55 12.64
N ASP A 664 6.52 -16.11 13.85
CA ASP A 664 5.97 -17.44 14.10
C ASP A 664 4.44 -17.34 14.07
N VAL A 665 3.82 -18.18 13.26
CA VAL A 665 2.39 -18.20 13.00
C VAL A 665 1.84 -19.54 13.45
N THR A 666 0.81 -19.52 14.29
CA THR A 666 0.10 -20.73 14.73
C THR A 666 -1.28 -20.78 14.08
N LEU A 667 -1.53 -21.84 13.33
CA LEU A 667 -2.78 -22.10 12.62
C LEU A 667 -3.48 -23.32 13.21
N GLU A 668 -4.75 -23.17 13.59
CA GLU A 668 -5.66 -24.28 13.87
C GLU A 668 -6.28 -24.77 12.57
N ILE A 669 -5.94 -25.99 12.15
CA ILE A 669 -6.38 -26.56 10.87
C ILE A 669 -7.88 -26.90 10.93
N LYS A 670 -8.64 -26.41 9.95
CA LYS A 670 -10.04 -26.75 9.70
C LYS A 670 -10.20 -27.84 8.64
N ASP A 671 -9.46 -27.74 7.54
CA ASP A 671 -9.50 -28.73 6.45
C ASP A 671 -8.13 -28.93 5.79
N THR A 672 -7.98 -30.04 5.07
CA THR A 672 -6.79 -30.41 4.31
C THR A 672 -7.23 -30.95 2.95
N VAL A 673 -6.93 -30.19 1.90
CA VAL A 673 -7.25 -30.48 0.49
C VAL A 673 -6.19 -31.42 -0.10
N LYS A 674 -4.91 -31.08 0.11
CA LYS A 674 -3.75 -31.86 -0.31
C LYS A 674 -2.84 -32.09 0.89
N GLY A 675 -2.23 -33.27 0.96
CA GLY A 675 -1.27 -33.63 2.01
C GLY A 675 -1.85 -34.49 3.13
N GLY A 676 -1.17 -34.53 4.28
CA GLY A 676 -1.40 -35.53 5.34
C GLY A 676 -1.61 -34.96 6.74
N LEU A 677 -1.73 -33.65 6.89
CA LEU A 677 -2.01 -33.01 8.17
C LEU A 677 -3.43 -33.34 8.68
N ASN A 678 -3.59 -33.44 10.01
CA ASN A 678 -4.86 -33.84 10.63
C ASN A 678 -5.81 -32.64 10.80
N LYS A 679 -7.11 -32.83 10.52
CA LYS A 679 -8.18 -31.80 10.54
C LYS A 679 -8.54 -31.21 11.93
N THR A 680 -7.70 -31.41 12.94
CA THR A 680 -7.86 -30.85 14.29
C THR A 680 -6.52 -30.59 14.97
N SER A 681 -5.41 -30.62 14.22
CA SER A 681 -4.09 -30.28 14.76
C SER A 681 -3.80 -28.80 14.59
N THR A 682 -3.03 -28.25 15.53
CA THR A 682 -2.36 -26.97 15.35
C THR A 682 -1.05 -27.18 14.60
N VAL A 683 -0.78 -26.34 13.61
CA VAL A 683 0.51 -26.29 12.93
C VAL A 683 1.15 -24.93 13.22
N THR A 684 2.47 -24.95 13.40
CA THR A 684 3.26 -23.72 13.54
C THR A 684 4.25 -23.68 12.38
N PHE A 685 4.29 -22.53 11.71
CA PHE A 685 5.28 -22.21 10.68
C PHE A 685 5.84 -20.81 10.96
N SER A 686 7.00 -20.52 10.38
CA SER A 686 7.65 -19.22 10.50
C SER A 686 7.66 -18.56 9.12
N VAL A 687 7.53 -17.24 9.12
CA VAL A 687 7.56 -16.41 7.92
C VAL A 687 8.57 -15.30 8.15
N ILE A 688 9.45 -15.06 7.19
CA ILE A 688 10.43 -13.97 7.28
C ILE A 688 9.73 -12.61 7.33
N GLY A 689 10.25 -11.70 8.15
CA GLY A 689 9.68 -10.38 8.38
C GLY A 689 8.92 -10.24 9.70
N GLY A 690 8.61 -9.00 10.06
CA GLY A 690 7.90 -8.62 11.28
C GLY A 690 8.58 -7.49 12.04
N ARG A 691 8.13 -7.25 13.27
CA ARG A 691 8.60 -6.14 14.12
C ARG A 691 9.03 -6.64 15.50
N VAL A 692 10.22 -6.25 15.94
CA VAL A 692 10.71 -6.52 17.31
C VAL A 692 11.19 -5.19 17.91
N GLY A 693 10.41 -4.64 18.84
CA GLY A 693 10.70 -3.31 19.39
C GLY A 693 10.59 -2.21 18.33
N GLY A 694 11.64 -1.41 18.14
CA GLY A 694 11.72 -0.38 17.09
C GLY A 694 12.29 -0.87 15.76
N LEU A 695 12.75 -2.13 15.69
CA LEU A 695 13.25 -2.78 14.49
C LEU A 695 12.10 -3.41 13.69
N VAL A 696 12.15 -3.22 12.39
CA VAL A 696 11.23 -3.80 11.42
C VAL A 696 12.05 -4.49 10.34
N MET A 697 11.69 -5.74 10.06
CA MET A 697 12.13 -6.44 8.85
C MET A 697 10.93 -6.50 7.92
N LYS A 698 11.03 -5.82 6.79
CA LYS A 698 10.09 -5.95 5.69
C LYS A 698 10.70 -6.87 4.66
N THR A 699 9.98 -7.90 4.29
CA THR A 699 10.33 -8.75 3.17
C THR A 699 9.21 -8.60 2.15
N ASN A 700 9.54 -7.99 1.01
CA ASN A 700 8.60 -7.92 -0.10
C ASN A 700 8.37 -9.35 -0.62
N GLU A 701 7.28 -9.64 -1.34
CA GLU A 701 6.98 -10.99 -1.84
C GLU A 701 6.35 -11.99 -0.86
N ILE A 702 6.34 -11.68 0.44
CA ILE A 702 5.91 -12.62 1.49
C ILE A 702 4.63 -12.16 2.20
N PRO A 703 3.61 -13.02 2.35
CA PRO A 703 2.38 -12.64 3.02
C PRO A 703 2.63 -12.45 4.52
N THR A 704 1.96 -11.46 5.09
CA THR A 704 1.93 -11.28 6.54
C THR A 704 0.74 -12.03 7.14
N PHE A 705 0.67 -12.12 8.47
CA PHE A 705 -0.39 -12.87 9.16
C PHE A 705 -0.93 -12.11 10.37
N GLN A 706 -2.22 -12.25 10.64
CA GLN A 706 -2.93 -11.63 11.75
C GLN A 706 -3.67 -12.67 12.58
N THR A 707 -3.60 -12.53 13.91
CA THR A 707 -4.37 -13.41 14.80
C THR A 707 -5.87 -13.21 14.58
N GLY A 708 -6.60 -14.31 14.35
CA GLY A 708 -8.03 -14.35 14.09
C GLY A 708 -8.39 -14.62 12.64
N GLU A 709 -7.46 -14.49 11.68
CA GLU A 709 -7.78 -14.62 10.26
C GLU A 709 -8.05 -16.07 9.89
N GLU A 710 -9.09 -16.31 9.08
CA GLU A 710 -9.35 -17.61 8.48
C GLU A 710 -8.72 -17.61 7.08
N VAL A 711 -7.89 -18.61 6.79
CA VAL A 711 -7.04 -18.64 5.59
C VAL A 711 -7.06 -20.00 4.91
N LEU A 712 -6.80 -19.98 3.60
CA LEU A 712 -6.39 -21.13 2.81
C LEU A 712 -4.91 -20.94 2.44
N LEU A 713 -4.07 -21.94 2.72
CA LEU A 713 -2.63 -21.87 2.53
C LEU A 713 -2.14 -23.01 1.62
N TYR A 714 -1.31 -22.64 0.65
CA TYR A 714 -0.44 -23.55 -0.09
C TYR A 714 0.91 -23.59 0.63
N MET A 715 1.34 -24.78 1.02
CA MET A 715 2.57 -24.95 1.80
C MET A 715 3.47 -26.00 1.17
N ARG A 716 4.78 -25.81 1.34
CA ARG A 716 5.82 -26.77 0.97
C ARG A 716 6.58 -27.21 2.21
N ARG A 717 7.13 -28.42 2.17
CA ARG A 717 8.05 -28.95 3.19
C ARG A 717 9.47 -28.60 2.80
N ALA A 718 10.09 -27.72 3.58
CA ALA A 718 11.50 -27.38 3.47
C ALA A 718 12.39 -28.41 4.19
N ALA A 719 13.70 -28.14 4.21
CA ALA A 719 14.68 -28.93 4.95
C ALA A 719 14.24 -29.19 6.40
N GLY A 720 14.50 -30.39 6.92
CA GLY A 720 14.05 -30.76 8.26
C GLY A 720 12.53 -30.95 8.40
N ASN A 721 11.79 -31.01 7.29
CA ASN A 721 10.34 -31.21 7.24
C ASN A 721 9.52 -30.04 7.81
N GLN A 722 10.13 -28.85 7.86
CA GLN A 722 9.47 -27.61 8.26
C GLN A 722 8.47 -27.18 7.19
N LEU A 723 7.28 -26.73 7.60
CA LEU A 723 6.30 -26.17 6.68
C LEU A 723 6.58 -24.68 6.47
N VAL A 724 6.56 -24.26 5.21
CA VAL A 724 6.75 -22.88 4.76
C VAL A 724 5.67 -22.54 3.74
N ILE A 725 5.38 -21.26 3.57
CA ILE A 725 4.45 -20.81 2.54
C ILE A 725 5.05 -21.06 1.16
N TYR A 726 4.24 -21.62 0.26
CA TYR A 726 4.65 -21.88 -1.11
C TYR A 726 4.12 -20.79 -2.05
N GLY A 727 5.01 -20.17 -2.82
CA GLY A 727 4.66 -19.14 -3.81
C GLY A 727 4.36 -17.77 -3.22
N GLY A 728 5.04 -17.37 -2.14
CA GLY A 728 4.91 -16.01 -1.61
C GLY A 728 3.45 -15.64 -1.31
N VAL A 729 3.01 -14.46 -1.76
CA VAL A 729 1.61 -14.01 -1.58
C VAL A 729 0.59 -14.90 -2.30
N ARG A 730 0.92 -15.55 -3.42
CA ARG A 730 0.05 -16.57 -4.08
C ARG A 730 -0.27 -17.75 -3.16
N GLY A 731 0.56 -17.97 -2.15
CA GLY A 731 0.41 -19.08 -1.22
C GLY A 731 -0.68 -18.90 -0.16
N LYS A 732 -1.30 -17.72 -0.04
CA LYS A 732 -2.29 -17.41 0.99
C LYS A 732 -3.54 -16.79 0.36
N PHE A 733 -4.71 -17.29 0.76
CA PHE A 733 -6.01 -16.70 0.47
C PHE A 733 -6.74 -16.46 1.80
N LEU A 734 -7.58 -15.43 1.86
CA LEU A 734 -8.51 -15.24 2.97
C LEU A 734 -9.77 -16.09 2.78
N ILE A 735 -10.35 -16.48 3.91
CA ILE A 735 -11.68 -17.07 3.97
C ILE A 735 -12.58 -16.08 4.72
N GLN A 736 -13.52 -15.49 4.00
CA GLN A 736 -14.46 -14.53 4.55
C GLN A 736 -15.82 -15.19 4.78
N ARG A 737 -16.52 -14.83 5.86
CA ARG A 737 -17.87 -15.34 6.14
C ARG A 737 -18.89 -14.23 5.94
N SER A 738 -19.95 -14.52 5.19
CA SER A 738 -21.04 -13.58 5.00
C SER A 738 -21.78 -13.36 6.31
N ALA A 739 -21.95 -12.09 6.68
CA ALA A 739 -22.64 -11.69 7.91
C ALA A 739 -24.15 -12.04 7.90
N THR A 740 -24.71 -12.33 6.73
CA THR A 740 -26.15 -12.58 6.53
C THR A 740 -26.48 -14.06 6.31
N SER A 741 -25.58 -14.84 5.70
CA SER A 741 -25.85 -16.23 5.29
C SER A 741 -25.02 -17.29 6.02
N ASP A 742 -24.03 -16.91 6.84
CA ASP A 742 -23.02 -17.81 7.47
C ASP A 742 -22.22 -18.67 6.47
N LYS A 743 -22.37 -18.40 5.16
CA LYS A 743 -21.58 -19.02 4.09
C LYS A 743 -20.17 -18.45 4.11
N ALA A 744 -19.18 -19.30 3.84
CA ALA A 744 -17.78 -18.92 3.70
C ALA A 744 -17.42 -18.79 2.22
N TYR A 745 -16.56 -17.82 1.91
CA TYR A 745 -16.11 -17.46 0.58
C TYR A 745 -14.59 -17.32 0.58
N VAL A 746 -13.95 -17.64 -0.53
CA VAL A 746 -12.51 -17.42 -0.72
C VAL A 746 -12.33 -16.03 -1.30
N ALA A 747 -11.39 -15.27 -0.74
CA ALA A 747 -10.99 -13.96 -1.22
C ALA A 747 -9.47 -13.95 -1.37
N GLY A 748 -8.96 -13.28 -2.40
CA GLY A 748 -7.53 -13.09 -2.51
C GLY A 748 -7.05 -12.20 -1.39
N ILE A 749 -5.74 -12.27 -1.15
CA ILE A 749 -5.08 -11.31 -0.30
C ILE A 749 -4.48 -10.17 -1.10
N GLY A 750 -4.51 -10.27 -2.43
CA GLY A 750 -3.81 -9.41 -3.35
C GLY A 750 -4.00 -9.77 -4.82
N PRO A 751 -3.36 -9.02 -5.72
CA PRO A 751 -3.55 -9.08 -7.17
C PRO A 751 -3.31 -10.44 -7.76
N GLU A 752 -2.24 -11.07 -7.28
CA GLU A 752 -1.78 -12.35 -7.78
C GLU A 752 -2.83 -13.42 -7.42
N THR A 753 -3.43 -13.32 -6.24
CA THR A 753 -4.45 -14.25 -5.73
C THR A 753 -5.86 -13.95 -6.23
N ASP A 754 -6.23 -12.69 -6.41
CA ASP A 754 -7.53 -12.31 -6.96
C ASP A 754 -7.62 -12.67 -8.44
N LEU A 755 -6.55 -12.43 -9.22
CA LEU A 755 -6.45 -12.90 -10.59
C LEU A 755 -6.59 -14.44 -10.66
N ALA A 756 -5.95 -15.16 -9.73
CA ALA A 756 -6.08 -16.62 -9.66
C ALA A 756 -7.50 -17.07 -9.32
N LEU A 757 -8.17 -16.42 -8.35
CA LEU A 757 -9.56 -16.74 -7.99
C LEU A 757 -10.52 -16.48 -9.13
N ASP A 758 -10.35 -15.37 -9.85
CA ASP A 758 -11.18 -15.01 -10.99
C ASP A 758 -11.04 -16.02 -12.13
N GLU A 759 -9.87 -16.65 -12.28
CA GLU A 759 -9.63 -17.72 -13.25
C GLU A 759 -10.23 -19.05 -12.79
N ASP A 760 -10.01 -19.40 -11.53
CA ASP A 760 -10.54 -20.63 -10.94
C ASP A 760 -12.08 -20.63 -10.93
N ALA A 761 -12.71 -19.50 -10.58
CA ALA A 761 -14.16 -19.34 -10.60
C ALA A 761 -14.75 -19.66 -11.99
N LYS A 762 -14.03 -19.29 -13.06
CA LYS A 762 -14.46 -19.56 -14.44
C LYS A 762 -14.26 -21.01 -14.82
N ALA A 763 -13.10 -21.58 -14.47
CA ALA A 763 -12.84 -23.01 -14.68
C ALA A 763 -13.90 -23.87 -13.99
N MET A 764 -14.31 -23.50 -12.77
CA MET A 764 -15.40 -24.13 -12.03
C MET A 764 -16.75 -24.04 -12.77
N THR A 765 -17.10 -22.88 -13.34
CA THR A 765 -18.34 -22.73 -14.11
C THR A 765 -18.32 -23.49 -15.43
N ASP A 766 -17.19 -23.53 -16.12
CA ASP A 766 -17.03 -24.24 -17.39
C ASP A 766 -17.14 -25.76 -17.19
N GLU A 767 -16.51 -26.31 -16.14
CA GLU A 767 -16.65 -27.72 -15.75
C GLU A 767 -18.09 -28.07 -15.37
N ALA A 768 -18.77 -27.20 -14.60
CA ALA A 768 -20.18 -27.40 -14.24
C ALA A 768 -21.10 -27.44 -15.47
N SER A 769 -20.83 -26.58 -16.47
CA SER A 769 -21.58 -26.53 -17.74
C SER A 769 -21.37 -27.74 -18.66
N ALA A 770 -20.24 -28.45 -18.50
CA ALA A 770 -19.89 -29.64 -19.26
C ALA A 770 -20.48 -30.95 -18.68
N SER A 771 -21.09 -30.91 -17.49
CA SER A 771 -21.73 -32.06 -16.85
C SER A 771 -23.22 -32.18 -17.23
N GLU A 772 -23.66 -33.36 -17.70
CA GLU A 772 -25.03 -33.58 -18.22
C GLU A 772 -26.16 -33.47 -17.16
N ASP A 773 -25.82 -33.39 -15.86
CA ASP A 773 -26.78 -33.43 -14.74
C ASP A 773 -27.16 -32.04 -14.16
N ALA A 774 -26.62 -30.93 -14.68
CA ALA A 774 -26.75 -29.60 -14.05
C ALA A 774 -28.07 -28.84 -14.31
N ALA A 775 -29.00 -29.41 -15.10
CA ALA A 775 -30.21 -28.69 -15.55
C ALA A 775 -31.30 -28.51 -14.47
N ASP A 776 -31.21 -29.19 -13.32
CA ASP A 776 -32.28 -29.20 -12.29
C ASP A 776 -31.95 -28.38 -11.02
N SER A 777 -30.69 -27.92 -10.85
CA SER A 777 -30.26 -27.14 -9.67
C SER A 777 -30.13 -25.63 -9.90
N GLN A 778 -30.12 -25.16 -11.15
CA GLN A 778 -29.89 -23.74 -11.48
C GLN A 778 -31.06 -22.79 -11.17
N ALA A 779 -32.22 -23.30 -10.73
CA ALA A 779 -33.42 -22.48 -10.52
C ALA A 779 -33.61 -21.98 -9.07
N GLU A 780 -32.90 -22.53 -8.07
CA GLU A 780 -33.09 -22.15 -6.66
C GLU A 780 -31.99 -21.26 -6.06
N ASP A 781 -30.78 -21.21 -6.64
CA ASP A 781 -29.64 -20.45 -6.08
C ASP A 781 -29.38 -19.08 -6.73
N ALA A 782 -30.09 -18.73 -7.81
CA ALA A 782 -29.91 -17.47 -8.53
C ALA A 782 -30.34 -16.20 -7.77
N ASP A 783 -31.08 -16.35 -6.66
CA ASP A 783 -31.63 -15.22 -5.87
C ASP A 783 -30.75 -14.82 -4.67
N ASN A 784 -29.61 -15.50 -4.43
CA ASN A 784 -28.75 -15.28 -3.24
C ASN A 784 -27.23 -15.22 -3.53
N GLN A 785 -26.81 -15.20 -4.79
CA GLN A 785 -25.39 -15.07 -5.12
C GLN A 785 -24.98 -13.60 -4.97
N GLU A 786 -24.23 -13.29 -3.90
CA GLU A 786 -23.47 -12.04 -3.82
C GLU A 786 -22.54 -12.00 -5.04
N ASP A 787 -22.76 -10.99 -5.88
CA ASP A 787 -22.14 -10.78 -7.20
C ASP A 787 -20.61 -11.01 -7.13
N GLY A 788 -20.12 -12.13 -7.68
CA GLY A 788 -18.68 -12.40 -7.89
C GLY A 788 -17.90 -13.17 -6.80
N ALA A 789 -18.50 -13.57 -5.66
CA ALA A 789 -17.74 -14.27 -4.61
C ALA A 789 -17.71 -15.81 -4.79
N VAL A 790 -16.53 -16.43 -4.74
CA VAL A 790 -16.35 -17.89 -4.86
C VAL A 790 -16.66 -18.59 -3.53
N PRO A 791 -17.68 -19.46 -3.44
CA PRO A 791 -17.99 -20.20 -2.22
C PRO A 791 -16.84 -21.14 -1.82
N LEU A 792 -16.50 -21.16 -0.52
CA LEU A 792 -15.38 -21.95 0.00
C LEU A 792 -15.51 -23.44 -0.34
N ASP A 793 -16.68 -24.03 -0.09
CA ASP A 793 -16.86 -25.47 -0.27
C ASP A 793 -16.66 -25.88 -1.74
N GLU A 794 -17.19 -25.08 -2.67
CA GLU A 794 -17.01 -25.31 -4.12
C GLU A 794 -15.54 -25.17 -4.53
N TYR A 795 -14.85 -24.15 -4.00
CA TYR A 795 -13.43 -23.95 -4.27
C TYR A 795 -12.56 -25.10 -3.75
N LEU A 796 -12.83 -25.60 -2.55
CA LEU A 796 -12.11 -26.74 -1.98
C LEU A 796 -12.34 -28.02 -2.80
N ASP A 797 -13.54 -28.22 -3.34
CA ASP A 797 -13.85 -29.35 -4.21
C ASP A 797 -13.15 -29.24 -5.58
N TYR A 798 -13.07 -28.04 -6.15
CA TYR A 798 -12.26 -27.75 -7.33
C TYR A 798 -10.77 -28.07 -7.12
N LEU A 799 -10.16 -27.59 -6.03
CA LEU A 799 -8.77 -27.91 -5.73
C LEU A 799 -8.56 -29.43 -5.54
N ARG A 800 -9.53 -30.13 -4.93
CA ARG A 800 -9.50 -31.59 -4.82
C ARG A 800 -9.56 -32.23 -6.21
N SER A 801 -10.38 -31.73 -7.14
CA SER A 801 -10.49 -32.32 -8.49
C SER A 801 -9.13 -32.30 -9.20
N ILE A 802 -8.42 -31.16 -9.15
CA ILE A 802 -7.06 -31.01 -9.68
C ILE A 802 -6.11 -32.03 -9.06
N VAL A 803 -6.10 -32.15 -7.72
CA VAL A 803 -5.25 -33.12 -7.01
C VAL A 803 -5.52 -34.55 -7.45
N HIS A 804 -6.78 -34.92 -7.69
CA HIS A 804 -7.15 -36.26 -8.15
C HIS A 804 -6.72 -36.50 -9.59
N GLU A 805 -6.85 -35.50 -10.47
CA GLU A 805 -6.43 -35.59 -11.85
C GLU A 805 -4.91 -35.74 -11.98
N GLN A 806 -4.12 -34.94 -11.27
CA GLN A 806 -2.66 -35.05 -11.27
C GLN A 806 -2.20 -36.43 -10.80
N LYS A 807 -2.77 -36.95 -9.71
CA LYS A 807 -2.51 -38.32 -9.23
C LYS A 807 -2.90 -39.41 -10.22
N ARG A 808 -3.88 -39.15 -11.10
CA ARG A 808 -4.27 -40.08 -12.17
C ARG A 808 -3.26 -40.07 -13.31
N GLN A 809 -2.70 -38.91 -13.66
CA GLN A 809 -1.69 -38.77 -14.71
C GLN A 809 -0.33 -39.36 -14.31
N GLU A 810 -0.01 -39.40 -13.02
CA GLU A 810 1.21 -40.01 -12.47
C GLU A 810 1.19 -41.55 -12.43
N ARG A 811 0.02 -42.18 -12.59
CA ARG A 811 -0.19 -43.64 -12.55
C ARG A 811 -0.28 -44.24 -13.94
#